data_AF-A0A1E8Q2L7-F1
#
_entry.id   AF-A0A1E8Q2L7-F1
#
_cell.length_a   1.000
_cell.length_b   1.000
_cell.length_c   1.000
_cell.angle_alpha   90.00
_cell.angle_beta   90.00
_cell.angle_gamma   90.00
#
_symmetry.space_group_name_H-M   'P 1'
#
loop_
_entity.id
_entity.type
_entity.pdbx_description
1 polymer ?
#
loop_
_entity_poly.entity_id
_entity_poly.type
_entity_poly.pdbx_seq_one_letter_code
_entity_poly.pdbx_strand_id
1 'polypeptide(L)'
;MVLPAGSTISGYVIEDILGSGGMGTVYRARHPVLPRFDALKVLSSELSRDEHFRARFDREAELAATLDHPNIVTVYNRGEADGQVWIAMQYVAGSDAERELAGGRMTPQRAVHITSEVAKALDYAHRRNLLHRDVKPANFLLATDDERIFLADFGIARALDDAVNLTQTGTVMATIAYAAPETLAGEPADHRADIYSLGCSLYRMLTGTSPFSASGGMAAVAAAHLMAPPPRPTDVVATLPAAMDNVIAKAMAKEPAHRYQSAGDLARAAAAALDETTAEVRVTPAPAPGPRQPWGPENSPPHWSGPHPGTGPYPPRPGWSTGPTPATGWPTGAAPAAFSPRPTPAPRRRRTALAAAALAVLVAGGGVGTWMFTREDTPAYTAQTVAHEHGEATLSAPPNAIVTAGPGDGDAVLSLGMQPAAIVTSPGGLPSWEKDLITGNTQILTSADPAQIAAANPDLIIDTGQIDAAAYRSLAEVATTITRAPNADEWTWQTQLKWVGRILDRNDQAQQLIDDAAQAQAKLRTEHPVFDGKSIEVVFVTDDGITVATPRSPAAQYLQGLGFRYLDKPAITAAADGSDTASIPDPEQLNTIPTDVRIVARTDATAGGGSYNGLPAPFTKYRGTTIIVDDTAAIAALQVPGYAANNYLNTALVNALSRQIR
;
A
#
# COMPACT_ATOMS: atom_id res chain seq x y z
N MET A 1 -25.20 -24.58 10.81
CA MET A 1 -26.15 -24.85 11.91
C MET A 1 -25.49 -24.43 13.21
N VAL A 2 -26.23 -23.89 14.18
CA VAL A 2 -25.67 -23.51 15.50
C VAL A 2 -25.61 -24.75 16.40
N LEU A 3 -24.50 -24.97 17.09
CA LEU A 3 -24.30 -26.08 18.00
C LEU A 3 -24.90 -25.75 19.39
N PRO A 4 -25.79 -26.59 19.95
CA PRO A 4 -26.33 -26.38 21.29
C PRO A 4 -25.27 -26.62 22.38
N ALA A 5 -25.51 -26.07 23.57
CA ALA A 5 -24.71 -26.37 24.75
C ALA A 5 -24.72 -27.89 25.04
N GLY A 6 -23.54 -28.44 25.36
CA GLY A 6 -23.31 -29.88 25.52
C GLY A 6 -22.88 -30.60 24.23
N SER A 7 -23.02 -30.00 23.05
CA SER A 7 -22.42 -30.55 21.82
C SER A 7 -20.90 -30.66 21.95
N THR A 8 -20.32 -31.66 21.29
CA THR A 8 -18.87 -31.89 21.27
C THR A 8 -18.35 -31.82 19.84
N ILE A 9 -17.23 -31.11 19.63
CA ILE A 9 -16.54 -30.99 18.35
C ILE A 9 -15.03 -31.11 18.58
N SER A 10 -14.37 -32.08 17.94
CA SER A 10 -12.95 -32.40 18.17
C SER A 10 -12.55 -32.52 19.65
N GLY A 11 -13.47 -33.02 20.50
CA GLY A 11 -13.30 -33.15 21.95
C GLY A 11 -13.60 -31.88 22.77
N TYR A 12 -13.70 -30.70 22.15
CA TYR A 12 -14.19 -29.49 22.81
C TYR A 12 -15.69 -29.59 23.09
N VAL A 13 -16.12 -29.32 24.32
CA VAL A 13 -17.53 -29.31 24.70
C VAL A 13 -18.06 -27.89 24.71
N ILE A 14 -19.04 -27.59 23.86
CA ILE A 14 -19.70 -26.29 23.76
C ILE A 14 -20.46 -26.00 25.05
N GLU A 15 -20.25 -24.82 25.65
CA GLU A 15 -21.04 -24.35 26.80
C GLU A 15 -21.99 -23.22 26.45
N ASP A 16 -21.53 -22.23 25.67
CA ASP A 16 -22.27 -21.00 25.40
C ASP A 16 -21.86 -20.38 24.06
N ILE A 17 -22.69 -19.47 23.52
CA ILE A 17 -22.43 -18.73 22.28
C ILE A 17 -21.91 -17.33 22.63
N LEU A 18 -20.69 -17.01 22.19
CA LEU A 18 -20.06 -15.69 22.40
C LEU A 18 -20.44 -14.69 21.30
N GLY A 19 -20.70 -15.19 20.09
CA GLY A 19 -21.13 -14.40 18.94
C GLY A 19 -21.47 -15.27 17.74
N SER A 20 -22.29 -14.75 16.83
CA SER A 20 -22.64 -15.41 15.57
C SER A 20 -22.74 -14.38 14.45
N GLY A 21 -22.30 -14.75 13.25
CA GLY A 21 -22.32 -13.89 12.07
C GLY A 21 -22.25 -14.70 10.78
N GLY A 22 -22.22 -14.02 9.62
CA GLY A 22 -22.24 -14.69 8.31
C GLY A 22 -21.11 -15.69 8.07
N MET A 23 -19.99 -15.56 8.79
CA MET A 23 -18.84 -16.45 8.65
C MET A 23 -18.93 -17.73 9.49
N GLY A 24 -19.77 -17.74 10.53
CA GLY A 24 -19.82 -18.81 11.51
C GLY A 24 -20.20 -18.33 12.90
N THR A 25 -19.95 -19.19 13.89
CA THR A 25 -20.34 -18.96 15.29
C THR A 25 -19.14 -19.19 16.20
N VAL A 26 -18.93 -18.26 17.14
CA VAL A 26 -17.90 -18.33 18.18
C VAL A 26 -18.56 -18.81 19.47
N TYR A 27 -18.02 -19.88 20.04
CA TYR A 27 -18.52 -20.52 21.25
C TYR A 27 -17.51 -20.40 22.39
N ARG A 28 -17.99 -20.36 23.64
CA ARG A 28 -17.17 -20.74 24.80
C ARG A 28 -17.18 -22.26 24.86
N ALA A 29 -16.02 -22.88 24.74
CA ALA A 29 -15.91 -24.32 24.76
C ALA A 29 -14.91 -24.78 25.83
N ARG A 30 -15.26 -25.86 26.55
CA ARG A 30 -14.37 -26.50 27.51
C ARG A 30 -13.30 -27.29 26.76
N HIS A 31 -12.04 -27.07 27.10
CA HIS A 31 -10.92 -27.78 26.47
C HIS A 31 -11.01 -29.30 26.77
N PRO A 32 -10.71 -30.19 25.81
CA PRO A 32 -10.82 -31.66 25.99
C PRO A 32 -9.94 -32.30 27.08
N VAL A 33 -9.03 -31.55 27.71
CA VAL A 33 -7.93 -32.09 28.54
C VAL A 33 -7.56 -31.14 29.67
N LEU A 34 -7.35 -29.87 29.35
CA LEU A 34 -6.97 -28.84 30.32
C LEU A 34 -8.22 -28.29 31.04
N PRO A 35 -8.14 -27.94 32.33
CA PRO A 35 -9.25 -27.35 33.09
C PRO A 35 -9.42 -25.86 32.76
N ARG A 36 -9.67 -25.54 31.48
CA ARG A 36 -9.86 -24.17 30.97
C ARG A 36 -10.94 -24.09 29.89
N PHE A 37 -11.33 -22.87 29.57
CA PHE A 37 -12.16 -22.55 28.42
C PHE A 37 -11.33 -21.94 27.30
N ASP A 38 -11.63 -22.34 26.07
CA ASP A 38 -11.11 -21.75 24.84
C ASP A 38 -12.30 -21.14 24.07
N ALA A 39 -12.04 -20.09 23.29
CA ALA A 39 -13.00 -19.58 22.34
C ALA A 39 -12.87 -20.42 21.06
N LEU A 40 -13.97 -21.02 20.60
CA LEU A 40 -13.98 -21.89 19.44
C LEU A 40 -14.84 -21.26 18.35
N LYS A 41 -14.20 -20.82 17.26
CA LYS A 41 -14.88 -20.29 16.08
C LYS A 41 -15.07 -21.43 15.08
N VAL A 42 -16.32 -21.82 14.85
CA VAL A 42 -16.71 -22.85 13.88
C VAL A 42 -17.35 -22.15 12.68
N LEU A 43 -16.78 -22.38 11.50
CA LEU A 43 -17.21 -21.73 10.27
C LEU A 43 -18.55 -22.28 9.77
N SER A 44 -19.25 -21.49 8.95
CA SER A 44 -20.47 -21.94 8.29
C SER A 44 -20.18 -23.16 7.39
N SER A 45 -21.19 -24.02 7.18
CA SER A 45 -21.08 -25.19 6.30
C SER A 45 -20.92 -24.84 4.82
N GLU A 46 -21.19 -23.59 4.45
CA GLU A 46 -20.96 -23.06 3.10
C GLU A 46 -19.48 -22.72 2.93
N LEU A 47 -18.92 -21.88 3.81
CA LEU A 47 -17.51 -21.52 3.80
C LEU A 47 -16.58 -22.72 4.08
N SER A 48 -17.03 -23.71 4.86
CA SER A 48 -16.28 -24.95 5.12
C SER A 48 -16.26 -25.93 3.94
N ARG A 49 -17.02 -25.65 2.87
CA ARG A 49 -17.01 -26.42 1.60
C ARG A 49 -16.31 -25.69 0.45
N ASP A 50 -16.10 -24.39 0.57
CA ASP A 50 -15.29 -23.62 -0.37
C ASP A 50 -13.80 -23.93 -0.12
N GLU A 51 -13.19 -24.73 -1.00
CA GLU A 51 -11.78 -25.09 -0.92
C GLU A 51 -10.83 -23.89 -0.99
N HIS A 52 -11.20 -22.81 -1.70
CA HIS A 52 -10.43 -21.57 -1.72
C HIS A 52 -10.51 -20.86 -0.37
N PHE A 53 -11.71 -20.75 0.22
CA PHE A 53 -11.86 -20.17 1.56
C PHE A 53 -11.09 -20.97 2.61
N ARG A 54 -11.20 -22.31 2.59
CA ARG A 54 -10.44 -23.21 3.49
C ARG A 54 -8.93 -23.00 3.38
N ALA A 55 -8.38 -22.98 2.16
CA ALA A 55 -6.94 -22.84 1.94
C ALA A 55 -6.40 -21.46 2.39
N ARG A 56 -7.22 -20.40 2.31
CA ARG A 56 -6.90 -19.07 2.83
C ARG A 56 -7.00 -19.04 4.36
N PHE A 57 -8.09 -19.56 4.92
CA PHE A 57 -8.30 -19.68 6.36
C PHE A 57 -7.16 -20.43 7.05
N ASP A 58 -6.74 -21.56 6.49
CA ASP A 58 -5.62 -22.36 7.02
C ASP A 58 -4.30 -21.57 7.03
N ARG A 59 -4.00 -20.84 5.95
CA ARG A 59 -2.80 -19.99 5.85
C ARG A 59 -2.84 -18.82 6.83
N GLU A 60 -3.98 -18.15 6.98
CA GLU A 60 -4.15 -17.03 7.90
C GLU A 60 -4.13 -17.50 9.37
N ALA A 61 -4.70 -18.66 9.67
CA ALA A 61 -4.61 -19.30 10.98
C ALA A 61 -3.17 -19.70 11.33
N GLU A 62 -2.39 -20.22 10.37
CA GLU A 62 -0.97 -20.51 10.54
C GLU A 62 -0.15 -19.24 10.81
N LEU A 63 -0.39 -18.14 10.07
CA LEU A 63 0.27 -16.86 10.32
C LEU A 63 -0.12 -16.27 11.68
N ALA A 64 -1.40 -16.29 12.04
CA ALA A 64 -1.90 -15.81 13.33
C ALA A 64 -1.34 -16.63 14.50
N ALA A 65 -1.13 -17.94 14.33
CA ALA A 65 -0.48 -18.79 15.34
C ALA A 65 1.01 -18.48 15.58
N THR A 66 1.66 -17.68 14.73
CA THR A 66 3.03 -17.18 14.98
C THR A 66 3.08 -15.93 15.85
N LEU A 67 1.93 -15.32 16.19
CA LEU A 67 1.86 -14.09 16.96
C LEU A 67 1.90 -14.36 18.46
N ASP A 68 2.96 -13.87 19.12
CA ASP A 68 3.10 -13.87 20.58
C ASP A 68 3.23 -12.42 21.08
N HIS A 69 2.12 -11.87 21.57
CA HIS A 69 2.03 -10.49 22.05
C HIS A 69 0.93 -10.35 23.11
N PRO A 70 1.14 -9.63 24.23
CA PRO A 70 0.18 -9.55 25.33
C PRO A 70 -1.18 -8.90 24.98
N ASN A 71 -1.24 -8.13 23.89
CA ASN A 71 -2.47 -7.52 23.37
C ASN A 71 -3.05 -8.24 22.13
N ILE A 72 -2.66 -9.48 21.83
CA ILE A 72 -3.20 -10.28 20.71
C ILE A 72 -3.83 -11.56 21.26
N VAL A 73 -5.02 -11.92 20.77
CA VAL A 73 -5.66 -13.19 21.11
C VAL A 73 -4.84 -14.35 20.51
N THR A 74 -4.28 -15.21 21.37
CA THR A 74 -3.49 -16.36 20.92
C THR A 74 -4.35 -17.40 20.20
N VAL A 75 -3.92 -17.85 19.02
CA VAL A 75 -4.46 -19.05 18.37
C VAL A 75 -3.80 -20.29 18.96
N TYR A 76 -4.58 -21.26 19.44
CA TYR A 76 -4.07 -22.49 20.05
C TYR A 76 -4.06 -23.69 19.11
N ASN A 77 -5.11 -23.86 18.31
CA ASN A 77 -5.24 -25.01 17.42
C ASN A 77 -6.27 -24.74 16.30
N ARG A 78 -6.21 -25.51 15.22
CA ARG A 78 -7.23 -25.54 14.14
C ARG A 78 -7.55 -26.97 13.74
N GLY A 79 -8.65 -27.17 13.03
CA GLY A 79 -8.95 -28.46 12.43
C GLY A 79 -10.27 -28.49 11.69
N GLU A 80 -10.68 -29.71 11.35
CA GLU A 80 -11.96 -30.01 10.72
C GLU A 80 -12.69 -31.06 11.54
N ALA A 81 -14.01 -30.96 11.61
CA ALA A 81 -14.91 -31.98 12.14
C ALA A 81 -16.23 -31.93 11.37
N ASP A 82 -16.75 -33.09 10.94
CA ASP A 82 -18.02 -33.21 10.22
C ASP A 82 -18.17 -32.29 8.99
N GLY A 83 -17.05 -32.01 8.30
CA GLY A 83 -17.01 -31.09 7.15
C GLY A 83 -17.10 -29.61 7.52
N GLN A 84 -16.96 -29.25 8.80
CA GLN A 84 -16.85 -27.89 9.28
C GLN A 84 -15.44 -27.59 9.78
N VAL A 85 -14.85 -26.50 9.31
CA VAL A 85 -13.54 -26.03 9.75
C VAL A 85 -13.71 -25.18 11.01
N TRP A 86 -12.79 -25.35 11.97
CA TRP A 86 -12.81 -24.68 13.26
C TRP A 86 -11.42 -24.20 13.68
N ILE A 87 -11.39 -23.17 14.53
CA ILE A 87 -10.19 -22.64 15.17
C ILE A 87 -10.45 -22.40 16.66
N ALA A 88 -9.55 -22.90 17.49
CA ALA A 88 -9.53 -22.72 18.93
C ALA A 88 -8.52 -21.63 19.29
N MET A 89 -8.98 -20.62 20.02
CA MET A 89 -8.20 -19.44 20.41
C MET A 89 -8.40 -19.13 21.90
N GLN A 90 -7.60 -18.22 22.43
CA GLN A 90 -7.71 -17.75 23.80
C GLN A 90 -9.12 -17.21 24.10
N TYR A 91 -9.77 -17.79 25.11
CA TYR A 91 -10.99 -17.19 25.67
C TYR A 91 -10.61 -15.99 26.53
N VAL A 92 -11.04 -14.80 26.11
CA VAL A 92 -10.96 -13.58 26.93
C VAL A 92 -12.30 -13.43 27.66
N ALA A 93 -12.28 -13.65 28.98
CA ALA A 93 -13.44 -13.43 29.82
C ALA A 93 -13.68 -11.92 30.00
N GLY A 94 -14.81 -11.41 29.52
CA GLY A 94 -15.13 -9.99 29.58
C GLY A 94 -16.11 -9.55 28.49
N SER A 95 -15.87 -8.37 27.92
CA SER A 95 -16.72 -7.68 26.94
C SER A 95 -15.89 -7.31 25.69
N ASP A 96 -16.46 -6.53 24.79
CA ASP A 96 -15.76 -5.86 23.69
C ASP A 96 -16.08 -4.37 23.66
N ALA A 97 -15.25 -3.58 22.97
CA ALA A 97 -15.39 -2.12 22.98
C ALA A 97 -16.69 -1.62 22.33
N GLU A 98 -17.30 -2.36 21.40
CA GLU A 98 -18.60 -2.00 20.81
C GLU A 98 -19.75 -2.25 21.80
N ARG A 99 -19.73 -3.36 22.55
CA ARG A 99 -20.68 -3.65 23.64
C ARG A 99 -20.53 -2.67 24.81
N GLU A 100 -19.30 -2.27 25.16
CA GLU A 100 -19.05 -1.23 26.17
C GLU A 100 -19.55 0.15 25.74
N LEU A 101 -19.36 0.51 24.46
CA LEU A 101 -19.86 1.75 23.87
C LEU A 101 -21.39 1.78 23.86
N ALA A 102 -22.05 0.72 23.37
CA ALA A 102 -23.50 0.58 23.40
C ALA A 102 -24.07 0.60 24.83
N GLY A 103 -23.31 0.10 25.80
CA GLY A 103 -23.61 0.16 27.23
C GLY A 103 -23.39 1.53 27.89
N GLY A 104 -22.97 2.56 27.15
CA GLY A 104 -22.72 3.91 27.67
C GLY A 104 -21.50 4.03 28.59
N ARG A 105 -20.58 3.05 28.58
CA ARG A 105 -19.42 2.99 29.48
C ARG A 105 -18.11 3.45 28.85
N MET A 106 -18.16 4.06 27.67
CA MET A 106 -16.97 4.55 26.96
C MET A 106 -16.72 6.03 27.27
N THR A 107 -15.62 6.34 27.95
CA THR A 107 -15.14 7.71 28.13
C THR A 107 -14.03 8.03 27.11
N PRO A 108 -13.72 9.30 26.81
CA PRO A 108 -12.63 9.64 25.90
C PRO A 108 -11.28 9.06 26.33
N GLN A 109 -10.98 9.10 27.63
CA GLN A 109 -9.77 8.51 28.22
C GLN A 109 -9.73 7.00 28.00
N ARG A 110 -10.87 6.31 28.18
CA ARG A 110 -11.00 4.86 27.93
C ARG A 110 -10.81 4.53 26.45
N ALA A 111 -11.43 5.28 25.55
CA ALA A 111 -11.29 5.11 24.10
C ALA A 111 -9.84 5.26 23.62
N VAL A 112 -9.10 6.23 24.16
CA VAL A 112 -7.68 6.43 23.84
C VAL A 112 -6.77 5.38 24.50
N HIS A 113 -7.10 4.90 25.70
CA HIS A 113 -6.41 3.75 26.29
C HIS A 113 -6.57 2.49 25.42
N ILE A 114 -7.81 2.17 25.01
CA ILE A 114 -8.09 1.05 24.09
C ILE A 114 -7.31 1.19 22.78
N THR A 115 -7.34 2.37 22.18
CA THR A 115 -6.59 2.68 20.95
C THR A 115 -5.09 2.49 21.15
N SER A 116 -4.55 2.81 22.32
CA SER A 116 -3.12 2.67 22.65
C SER A 116 -2.69 1.22 22.84
N GLU A 117 -3.52 0.37 23.45
CA GLU A 117 -3.22 -1.07 23.57
C GLU A 117 -3.35 -1.80 22.24
N VAL A 118 -4.39 -1.49 21.45
CA VAL A 118 -4.57 -2.02 20.09
C VAL A 118 -3.43 -1.59 19.16
N ALA A 119 -2.94 -0.36 19.28
CA ALA A 119 -1.80 0.12 18.51
C ALA A 119 -0.53 -0.72 18.72
N LYS A 120 -0.26 -1.18 19.95
CA LYS A 120 0.89 -2.07 20.23
C LYS A 120 0.77 -3.39 19.49
N ALA A 121 -0.43 -3.98 19.46
CA ALA A 121 -0.73 -5.21 18.74
C ALA A 121 -0.56 -5.05 17.22
N LEU A 122 -1.11 -3.97 16.65
CA LEU A 122 -0.97 -3.66 15.23
C LEU A 122 0.49 -3.43 14.84
N ASP A 123 1.22 -2.55 15.54
CA ASP A 123 2.63 -2.31 15.26
C ASP A 123 3.49 -3.59 15.38
N TYR A 124 3.14 -4.52 16.28
CA TYR A 124 3.79 -5.83 16.40
C TYR A 124 3.58 -6.73 15.18
N ALA A 125 2.36 -6.76 14.63
CA ALA A 125 2.02 -7.54 13.45
C ALA A 125 2.56 -6.90 12.16
N HIS A 126 2.49 -5.56 12.05
CA HIS A 126 3.01 -4.79 10.93
C HIS A 126 4.53 -4.98 10.75
N ARG A 127 5.30 -5.03 11.86
CA ARG A 127 6.74 -5.40 11.83
C ARG A 127 7.03 -6.83 11.33
N ARG A 128 6.00 -7.66 11.16
CA ARG A 128 6.07 -9.02 10.60
C ARG A 128 5.38 -9.12 9.23
N ASN A 129 5.08 -7.97 8.61
CA ASN A 129 4.33 -7.86 7.36
C ASN A 129 2.94 -8.51 7.39
N LEU A 130 2.32 -8.59 8.58
CA LEU A 130 0.97 -9.12 8.76
C LEU A 130 -0.02 -7.98 9.01
N LEU A 131 -1.06 -7.91 8.17
CA LEU A 131 -2.16 -6.94 8.26
C LEU A 131 -3.36 -7.56 8.99
N HIS A 132 -4.13 -6.76 9.71
CA HIS A 132 -5.33 -7.22 10.40
C HIS A 132 -6.58 -7.16 9.52
N ARG A 133 -6.74 -6.10 8.70
CA ARG A 133 -7.81 -5.92 7.70
C ARG A 133 -9.25 -5.85 8.21
N ASP A 134 -9.46 -5.91 9.52
CA ASP A 134 -10.78 -5.88 10.16
C ASP A 134 -10.69 -5.18 11.54
N VAL A 135 -9.99 -4.05 11.60
CA VAL A 135 -9.80 -3.26 12.82
C VAL A 135 -11.08 -2.47 13.12
N LYS A 136 -11.83 -2.92 14.13
CA LYS A 136 -13.09 -2.30 14.58
C LYS A 136 -13.34 -2.58 16.07
N PRO A 137 -14.16 -1.77 16.78
CA PRO A 137 -14.38 -1.93 18.23
C PRO A 137 -14.90 -3.31 18.67
N ALA A 138 -15.66 -4.01 17.83
CA ALA A 138 -16.15 -5.37 18.11
C ALA A 138 -15.03 -6.43 18.20
N ASN A 139 -13.84 -6.14 17.64
CA ASN A 139 -12.65 -7.01 17.69
C ASN A 139 -11.67 -6.59 18.81
N PHE A 140 -12.01 -5.57 19.61
CA PHE A 140 -11.21 -5.12 20.76
C PHE A 140 -11.81 -5.71 22.04
N LEU A 141 -11.31 -6.88 22.45
CA LEU A 141 -11.80 -7.58 23.64
C LEU A 141 -11.21 -6.96 24.91
N LEU A 142 -12.06 -6.79 25.90
CA LEU A 142 -11.77 -6.12 27.17
C LEU A 142 -11.98 -7.12 28.30
N ALA A 143 -10.87 -7.59 28.89
CA ALA A 143 -10.92 -8.57 29.97
C ALA A 143 -11.52 -7.96 31.24
N THR A 144 -12.31 -8.75 31.98
CA THR A 144 -12.88 -8.32 33.28
C THR A 144 -11.80 -7.97 34.30
N ASP A 145 -10.67 -8.67 34.26
CA ASP A 145 -9.56 -8.52 35.19
C ASP A 145 -8.50 -7.56 34.64
N ASP A 146 -8.24 -6.49 35.38
CA ASP A 146 -7.28 -5.41 35.08
C ASP A 146 -7.51 -4.67 33.74
N GLU A 147 -8.71 -4.76 33.16
CA GLU A 147 -9.10 -4.16 31.87
C GLU A 147 -8.10 -4.46 30.73
N ARG A 148 -7.48 -5.64 30.73
CA ARG A 148 -6.50 -5.99 29.70
C ARG A 148 -7.15 -6.13 28.33
N ILE A 149 -6.50 -5.53 27.33
CA ILE A 149 -7.07 -5.30 26.00
C ILE A 149 -6.40 -6.23 25.00
N PHE A 150 -7.22 -7.01 24.28
CA PHE A 150 -6.78 -7.98 23.29
C PHE A 150 -7.41 -7.67 21.93
N LEU A 151 -6.59 -7.68 20.89
CA LEU A 151 -7.01 -7.61 19.50
C LEU A 151 -7.31 -9.04 18.99
N ALA A 152 -8.55 -9.27 18.58
CA ALA A 152 -9.09 -10.55 18.15
C ALA A 152 -9.39 -10.58 16.64
N ASP A 153 -9.60 -11.79 16.08
CA ASP A 153 -9.98 -11.97 14.68
C ASP A 153 -8.98 -11.35 13.67
N PHE A 154 -7.69 -11.69 13.84
CA PHE A 154 -6.58 -11.32 12.95
C PHE A 154 -6.75 -11.85 11.53
N GLY A 155 -7.57 -11.17 10.72
CA GLY A 155 -7.68 -11.35 9.27
C GLY A 155 -8.17 -12.70 8.74
N ILE A 156 -8.41 -13.72 9.60
CA ILE A 156 -8.68 -15.16 9.33
C ILE A 156 -9.97 -15.45 8.52
N ALA A 157 -10.24 -14.64 7.52
CA ALA A 157 -11.58 -14.28 7.08
C ALA A 157 -11.60 -13.32 5.88
N ARG A 158 -10.57 -12.49 5.70
CA ARG A 158 -10.49 -11.49 4.62
C ARG A 158 -9.05 -11.38 4.10
N ALA A 159 -8.71 -12.37 3.28
CA ALA A 159 -7.73 -12.17 2.21
C ALA A 159 -8.18 -11.03 1.28
N LEU A 160 -7.24 -10.39 0.60
CA LEU A 160 -7.41 -9.06 -0.02
C LEU A 160 -8.26 -9.04 -1.32
N ASP A 161 -9.02 -10.09 -1.61
CA ASP A 161 -9.71 -10.28 -2.92
C ASP A 161 -11.23 -10.04 -2.88
N ASP A 162 -11.84 -9.95 -1.68
CA ASP A 162 -13.31 -9.82 -1.50
C ASP A 162 -13.85 -8.39 -1.67
N ALA A 163 -13.31 -7.63 -2.64
CA ALA A 163 -13.94 -6.42 -3.16
C ALA A 163 -15.17 -6.75 -4.05
N VAL A 164 -15.23 -7.97 -4.60
CA VAL A 164 -16.25 -8.36 -5.60
C VAL A 164 -17.55 -8.91 -4.98
N ASN A 165 -17.51 -9.46 -3.76
CA ASN A 165 -18.65 -10.14 -3.13
C ASN A 165 -19.49 -9.27 -2.16
N LEU A 166 -19.47 -7.94 -2.29
CA LEU A 166 -20.07 -7.02 -1.31
C LEU A 166 -21.61 -6.92 -1.29
N THR A 167 -22.35 -7.66 -2.14
CA THR A 167 -23.76 -7.32 -2.45
C THR A 167 -24.85 -8.32 -2.06
N GLN A 168 -24.55 -9.54 -1.57
CA GLN A 168 -25.59 -10.58 -1.37
C GLN A 168 -26.03 -10.91 0.07
N THR A 169 -25.31 -10.53 1.12
CA THR A 169 -25.73 -10.83 2.51
C THR A 169 -25.59 -9.63 3.44
N GLY A 170 -26.66 -9.33 4.21
CA GLY A 170 -26.77 -8.11 5.03
C GLY A 170 -25.75 -7.96 6.18
N THR A 171 -24.80 -8.89 6.32
CA THR A 171 -23.68 -8.80 7.26
C THR A 171 -22.58 -7.83 6.79
N VAL A 172 -22.55 -7.47 5.51
CA VAL A 172 -21.47 -6.67 4.90
C VAL A 172 -21.42 -5.21 5.38
N MET A 173 -22.56 -4.64 5.81
CA MET A 173 -22.67 -3.22 6.20
C MET A 173 -21.67 -2.80 7.30
N ALA A 174 -21.34 -3.70 8.23
CA ALA A 174 -20.46 -3.41 9.36
C ALA A 174 -18.97 -3.29 8.99
N THR A 175 -18.54 -3.80 7.83
CA THR A 175 -17.11 -3.80 7.43
C THR A 175 -16.76 -2.55 6.61
N ILE A 176 -17.69 -2.05 5.78
CA ILE A 176 -17.50 -0.81 5.00
C ILE A 176 -17.22 0.39 5.93
N ALA A 177 -17.91 0.45 7.07
CA ALA A 177 -17.86 1.58 8.02
C ALA A 177 -16.50 1.84 8.67
N TYR A 178 -15.51 0.95 8.48
CA TYR A 178 -14.14 1.09 8.97
C TYR A 178 -13.09 0.94 7.86
N ALA A 179 -13.48 0.51 6.65
CA ALA A 179 -12.56 0.18 5.57
C ALA A 179 -11.79 1.41 5.06
N ALA A 180 -10.51 1.21 4.73
CA ALA A 180 -9.68 2.24 4.12
C ALA A 180 -10.05 2.50 2.65
N PRO A 181 -9.83 3.71 2.11
CA PRO A 181 -10.11 4.06 0.71
C PRO A 181 -9.56 3.05 -0.29
N GLU A 182 -8.27 2.70 -0.16
CA GLU A 182 -7.57 1.74 -1.01
C GLU A 182 -8.20 0.34 -0.93
N THR A 183 -8.65 -0.07 0.26
CA THR A 183 -9.34 -1.36 0.48
C THR A 183 -10.73 -1.39 -0.18
N LEU A 184 -11.41 -0.23 -0.28
CA LEU A 184 -12.68 -0.10 -0.99
C LEU A 184 -12.51 0.04 -2.50
N ALA A 185 -11.38 0.58 -2.96
CA ALA A 185 -11.01 0.71 -4.37
C ALA A 185 -10.48 -0.61 -4.98
N GLY A 186 -10.12 -1.60 -4.15
CA GLY A 186 -9.46 -2.83 -4.60
C GLY A 186 -7.96 -2.65 -4.85
N GLU A 187 -7.38 -1.57 -4.35
CA GLU A 187 -5.96 -1.25 -4.48
C GLU A 187 -5.11 -2.02 -3.44
N PRO A 188 -3.79 -2.21 -3.67
CA PRO A 188 -2.89 -2.85 -2.71
C PRO A 188 -2.82 -2.09 -1.37
N ALA A 189 -3.47 -2.63 -0.34
CA ALA A 189 -3.45 -2.09 1.01
C ALA A 189 -2.21 -2.56 1.79
N ASP A 190 -1.51 -1.62 2.43
CA ASP A 190 -0.44 -1.88 3.41
C ASP A 190 -0.90 -1.64 4.85
N HIS A 191 0.04 -1.54 5.80
CA HIS A 191 -0.25 -1.34 7.23
C HIS A 191 -0.99 -0.03 7.53
N ARG A 192 -0.95 0.95 6.63
CA ARG A 192 -1.64 2.24 6.76
C ARG A 192 -3.16 2.11 6.56
N ALA A 193 -3.65 0.99 6.01
CA ALA A 193 -5.08 0.66 5.98
C ALA A 193 -5.63 0.31 7.37
N ASP A 194 -4.87 -0.47 8.16
CA ASP A 194 -5.22 -0.76 9.56
C ASP A 194 -5.18 0.52 10.42
N ILE A 195 -4.27 1.46 10.12
CA ILE A 195 -4.19 2.78 10.79
C ILE A 195 -5.43 3.63 10.47
N TYR A 196 -5.92 3.64 9.23
CA TYR A 196 -7.18 4.31 8.87
C TYR A 196 -8.35 3.70 9.62
N SER A 197 -8.44 2.37 9.64
CA SER A 197 -9.48 1.61 10.36
C SER A 197 -9.44 1.83 11.88
N LEU A 198 -8.24 1.98 12.46
CA LEU A 198 -8.06 2.39 13.85
C LEU A 198 -8.53 3.83 14.10
N GLY A 199 -8.30 4.75 13.15
CA GLY A 199 -8.84 6.11 13.17
C GLY A 199 -10.37 6.12 13.17
N CYS A 200 -11.00 5.34 12.29
CA CYS A 200 -12.46 5.12 12.28
C CYS A 200 -12.97 4.55 13.61
N SER A 201 -12.23 3.61 14.19
CA SER A 201 -12.56 2.99 15.49
C SER A 201 -12.46 3.98 16.65
N LEU A 202 -11.44 4.83 16.67
CA LEU A 202 -11.29 5.89 17.67
C LEU A 202 -12.45 6.90 17.55
N TYR A 203 -12.78 7.36 16.34
CA TYR A 203 -13.94 8.23 16.11
C TYR A 203 -15.24 7.58 16.62
N ARG A 204 -15.46 6.29 16.34
CA ARG A 204 -16.62 5.52 16.83
C ARG A 204 -16.69 5.51 18.35
N MET A 205 -15.59 5.18 19.03
CA MET A 205 -15.54 5.11 20.49
C MET A 205 -15.65 6.49 21.17
N LEU A 206 -15.21 7.56 20.51
CA LEU A 206 -15.33 8.93 21.02
C LEU A 206 -16.73 9.53 20.85
N THR A 207 -17.41 9.25 19.74
CA THR A 207 -18.66 9.93 19.36
C THR A 207 -19.93 9.08 19.54
N GLY A 208 -19.80 7.76 19.69
CA GLY A 208 -20.95 6.84 19.65
C GLY A 208 -21.57 6.69 18.24
N THR A 209 -20.96 7.25 17.20
CA THR A 209 -21.41 7.19 15.80
C THR A 209 -20.29 6.67 14.90
N SER A 210 -20.58 5.81 13.92
CA SER A 210 -19.56 5.41 12.95
C SER A 210 -19.25 6.57 12.00
N PRO A 211 -18.03 6.69 11.47
CA PRO A 211 -17.73 7.70 10.45
C PRO A 211 -18.70 7.59 9.27
N PHE A 212 -19.11 8.72 8.72
CA PHE A 212 -19.98 8.82 7.55
C PHE A 212 -21.34 8.11 7.66
N SER A 213 -21.80 7.71 8.85
CA SER A 213 -23.11 7.02 9.02
C SER A 213 -24.31 7.87 8.61
N ALA A 214 -24.14 9.20 8.49
CA ALA A 214 -25.16 10.13 8.00
C ALA A 214 -25.27 10.20 6.47
N SER A 215 -24.32 9.60 5.72
CA SER A 215 -24.28 9.68 4.25
C SER A 215 -25.37 8.85 3.55
N GLY A 216 -26.05 7.94 4.25
CA GLY A 216 -27.15 7.12 3.72
C GLY A 216 -26.82 5.64 3.65
N GLY A 217 -27.19 4.99 2.53
CA GLY A 217 -26.97 3.55 2.32
C GLY A 217 -25.50 3.16 2.13
N MET A 218 -25.21 1.86 2.11
CA MET A 218 -23.84 1.28 2.03
C MET A 218 -22.96 1.91 0.93
N ALA A 219 -23.50 2.12 -0.28
CA ALA A 219 -22.76 2.74 -1.38
C ALA A 219 -22.37 4.20 -1.10
N ALA A 220 -23.21 4.95 -0.37
CA ALA A 220 -22.91 6.34 0.01
C ALA A 220 -21.88 6.40 1.16
N VAL A 221 -21.90 5.44 2.08
CA VAL A 221 -20.84 5.29 3.10
C VAL A 221 -19.50 4.94 2.42
N ALA A 222 -19.48 3.99 1.49
CA ALA A 222 -18.28 3.66 0.73
C ALA A 222 -17.74 4.86 -0.07
N ALA A 223 -18.62 5.58 -0.79
CA ALA A 223 -18.25 6.79 -1.51
C ALA A 223 -17.72 7.91 -0.57
N ALA A 224 -18.25 8.01 0.65
CA ALA A 224 -17.75 8.97 1.65
C ALA A 224 -16.38 8.56 2.22
N HIS A 225 -16.14 7.26 2.43
CA HIS A 225 -14.81 6.74 2.75
C HIS A 225 -13.79 7.04 1.63
N LEU A 226 -14.18 6.98 0.36
CA LEU A 226 -13.31 7.38 -0.75
C LEU A 226 -13.10 8.91 -0.84
N MET A 227 -14.18 9.70 -0.85
CA MET A 227 -14.17 11.09 -1.32
C MET A 227 -14.43 12.16 -0.25
N ALA A 228 -15.18 11.86 0.81
CA ALA A 228 -15.63 12.90 1.76
C ALA A 228 -14.55 13.21 2.82
N PRO A 229 -14.38 14.49 3.22
CA PRO A 229 -13.40 14.85 4.25
C PRO A 229 -13.71 14.12 5.58
N PRO A 230 -12.69 13.70 6.35
CA PRO A 230 -12.90 13.05 7.64
C PRO A 230 -13.83 13.84 8.58
N PRO A 231 -14.78 13.18 9.26
CA PRO A 231 -15.68 13.86 10.19
C PRO A 231 -14.93 14.33 11.44
N ARG A 232 -15.32 15.49 11.96
CA ARG A 232 -14.72 16.08 13.16
C ARG A 232 -15.44 15.56 14.41
N PRO A 233 -14.75 14.87 15.35
CA PRO A 233 -15.40 14.40 16.57
C PRO A 233 -15.98 15.54 17.44
N THR A 234 -15.46 16.77 17.39
CA THR A 234 -16.05 17.89 18.13
C THR A 234 -17.43 18.31 17.61
N ASP A 235 -17.77 18.02 16.36
CA ASP A 235 -19.08 18.37 15.78
C ASP A 235 -20.20 17.48 16.37
N VAL A 236 -19.86 16.31 16.92
CA VAL A 236 -20.77 15.41 17.65
C VAL A 236 -20.64 15.57 19.16
N VAL A 237 -19.40 15.71 19.67
CA VAL A 237 -19.10 15.81 21.11
C VAL A 237 -18.25 17.04 21.37
N ALA A 238 -18.91 18.19 21.49
CA ALA A 238 -18.28 19.51 21.66
C ALA A 238 -17.43 19.69 22.94
N THR A 239 -17.46 18.72 23.87
CA THR A 239 -16.59 18.67 25.05
C THR A 239 -15.23 18.01 24.77
N LEU A 240 -15.01 17.46 23.58
CA LEU A 240 -13.71 16.94 23.17
C LEU A 240 -12.71 18.07 22.86
N PRO A 241 -11.40 17.83 23.03
CA PRO A 241 -10.38 18.83 22.71
C PRO A 241 -10.29 19.03 21.19
N ALA A 242 -10.19 20.27 20.73
CA ALA A 242 -10.07 20.58 19.30
C ALA A 242 -8.87 19.92 18.61
N ALA A 243 -7.80 19.61 19.36
CA ALA A 243 -6.67 18.84 18.87
C ALA A 243 -7.07 17.43 18.36
N MET A 244 -8.12 16.82 18.90
CA MET A 244 -8.61 15.50 18.50
C MET A 244 -9.14 15.49 17.06
N ASP A 245 -9.67 16.60 16.54
CA ASP A 245 -10.08 16.70 15.15
C ASP A 245 -8.90 16.50 14.20
N ASN A 246 -7.74 17.09 14.52
CA ASN A 246 -6.52 16.93 13.72
C ASN A 246 -6.00 15.49 13.77
N VAL A 247 -6.16 14.80 14.91
CA VAL A 247 -5.80 13.38 15.05
C VAL A 247 -6.66 12.51 14.14
N ILE A 248 -7.99 12.68 14.18
CA ILE A 248 -8.91 11.93 13.30
C ILE A 248 -8.68 12.29 11.83
N ALA A 249 -8.56 13.58 11.49
CA ALA A 249 -8.34 14.03 10.12
C ALA A 249 -7.04 13.47 9.53
N LYS A 250 -5.96 13.37 10.32
CA LYS A 250 -4.72 12.75 9.88
C LYS A 250 -4.81 11.22 9.81
N ALA A 251 -5.41 10.56 10.80
CA ALA A 251 -5.58 9.11 10.78
C ALA A 251 -6.41 8.64 9.57
N MET A 252 -7.45 9.39 9.24
CA MET A 252 -8.39 9.11 8.15
C MET A 252 -8.08 9.89 6.85
N ALA A 253 -6.85 10.37 6.67
CA ALA A 253 -6.45 11.01 5.42
C ALA A 253 -6.62 10.02 4.24
N LYS A 254 -7.13 10.49 3.10
CA LYS A 254 -7.46 9.60 1.97
C LYS A 254 -6.21 8.93 1.40
N GLU A 255 -5.23 9.74 1.05
CA GLU A 255 -3.89 9.33 0.64
C GLU A 255 -3.14 8.66 1.82
N PRO A 256 -2.76 7.36 1.73
CA PRO A 256 -1.97 6.68 2.77
C PRO A 256 -0.69 7.41 3.18
N ALA A 257 0.00 8.11 2.27
CA ALA A 257 1.21 8.88 2.59
C ALA A 257 0.97 10.03 3.58
N HIS A 258 -0.26 10.56 3.66
CA HIS A 258 -0.62 11.64 4.59
C HIS A 258 -1.02 11.16 5.99
N ARG A 259 -1.18 9.84 6.20
CA ARG A 259 -1.57 9.25 7.48
C ARG A 259 -0.42 9.23 8.49
N TYR A 260 -0.72 8.77 9.71
CA TYR A 260 0.31 8.27 10.62
C TYR A 260 0.99 7.04 10.00
N GLN A 261 2.29 6.88 10.22
CA GLN A 261 3.09 5.81 9.59
C GLN A 261 3.22 4.57 10.47
N SER A 262 2.78 4.65 11.73
CA SER A 262 2.54 3.52 12.63
C SER A 262 1.26 3.74 13.45
N ALA A 263 0.66 2.68 13.98
CA ALA A 263 -0.50 2.80 14.87
C ALA A 263 -0.08 3.44 16.21
N GLY A 264 1.15 3.20 16.67
CA GLY A 264 1.72 3.87 17.84
C GLY A 264 1.84 5.39 17.69
N ASP A 265 2.09 5.93 16.49
CA ASP A 265 2.09 7.38 16.26
C ASP A 265 0.68 7.98 16.44
N LEU A 266 -0.35 7.31 15.92
CA LEU A 266 -1.76 7.69 16.07
C LEU A 266 -2.14 7.68 17.56
N ALA A 267 -1.83 6.60 18.28
CA ALA A 267 -2.14 6.48 19.70
C ALA A 267 -1.47 7.58 20.55
N ARG A 268 -0.19 7.87 20.31
CA ARG A 268 0.53 8.95 21.01
C ARG A 268 -0.05 10.33 20.71
N ALA A 269 -0.49 10.57 19.48
CA ALA A 269 -1.15 11.82 19.13
C ALA A 269 -2.53 11.96 19.78
N ALA A 270 -3.32 10.88 19.85
CA ALA A 270 -4.61 10.85 20.54
C ALA A 270 -4.47 11.07 22.06
N ALA A 271 -3.45 10.50 22.69
CA ALA A 271 -3.13 10.74 24.10
C ALA A 271 -2.76 12.21 24.37
N ALA A 272 -1.83 12.76 23.58
CA ALA A 272 -1.43 14.16 23.70
C ALA A 272 -2.61 15.13 23.51
N ALA A 273 -3.49 14.86 22.55
CA ALA A 273 -4.69 15.67 22.30
C ALA A 273 -5.67 15.68 23.49
N LEU A 274 -5.79 14.59 24.26
CA LEU A 274 -6.55 14.60 25.52
C LEU A 274 -5.84 15.39 26.62
N ASP A 275 -4.53 15.20 26.77
CA ASP A 275 -3.75 15.80 27.85
C ASP A 275 -3.67 17.34 27.79
N GLU A 276 -3.73 17.94 26.58
CA GLU A 276 -3.75 19.40 26.39
C GLU A 276 -4.91 20.10 27.13
N THR A 277 -6.02 19.40 27.37
CA THR A 277 -7.15 19.90 28.20
C THR A 277 -6.74 20.18 29.65
N THR A 278 -5.73 19.46 30.15
CA THR A 278 -5.23 19.59 31.53
C THR A 278 -4.36 20.85 31.70
N ALA A 279 -3.85 21.41 30.61
CA ALA A 279 -2.95 22.57 30.63
C ALA A 279 -3.71 23.91 30.62
N GLU A 280 -4.84 24.02 29.91
CA GLU A 280 -5.56 25.31 29.78
C GLU A 280 -6.51 25.64 30.95
N VAL A 281 -6.94 24.66 31.74
CA VAL A 281 -7.81 24.90 32.92
C VAL A 281 -6.98 25.30 34.16
N ARG A 282 -6.23 26.41 34.05
CA ARG A 282 -5.63 27.08 35.22
C ARG A 282 -5.53 28.60 35.12
N VAL A 283 -6.56 29.24 34.58
CA VAL A 283 -6.74 30.70 34.69
C VAL A 283 -7.27 31.04 36.09
N THR A 284 -6.38 31.27 37.04
CA THR A 284 -6.71 32.05 38.24
C THR A 284 -6.98 33.50 37.83
N PRO A 285 -8.12 34.12 38.18
CA PRO A 285 -8.38 35.51 37.85
C PRO A 285 -7.39 36.45 38.57
N ALA A 286 -6.60 37.20 37.81
CA ALA A 286 -5.80 38.30 38.37
C ALA A 286 -6.72 39.52 38.64
N PRO A 287 -6.49 40.31 39.71
CA PRO A 287 -7.34 41.47 40.00
C PRO A 287 -7.19 42.58 38.95
N ALA A 288 -8.28 43.28 38.64
CA ALA A 288 -8.28 44.37 37.68
C ALA A 288 -7.42 45.58 38.16
N PRO A 289 -6.57 46.16 37.30
CA PRO A 289 -5.78 47.34 37.66
C PRO A 289 -6.60 48.63 37.63
N GLY A 290 -6.41 49.48 38.64
CA GLY A 290 -7.05 50.80 38.74
C GLY A 290 -6.52 51.86 37.76
N PRO A 291 -7.12 53.06 37.72
CA PRO A 291 -6.83 54.09 36.71
C PRO A 291 -5.41 54.67 36.81
N ARG A 292 -4.86 55.01 35.64
CA ARG A 292 -3.50 55.58 35.47
C ARG A 292 -3.42 57.04 35.94
N GLN A 293 -2.24 57.42 36.46
CA GLN A 293 -1.75 58.80 36.56
C GLN A 293 -0.41 58.92 35.77
N PRO A 294 -0.07 60.07 35.14
CA PRO A 294 1.05 60.13 34.20
C PRO A 294 2.30 60.91 34.68
N TRP A 295 3.47 60.33 34.39
CA TRP A 295 4.76 60.96 34.05
C TRP A 295 5.49 61.90 35.03
N GLY A 296 6.76 61.55 35.30
CA GLY A 296 7.82 62.39 35.88
C GLY A 296 9.17 61.62 35.88
N PRO A 297 10.30 62.16 35.36
CA PRO A 297 11.49 61.35 35.04
C PRO A 297 12.68 61.46 36.02
N GLU A 298 13.68 60.60 35.75
CA GLU A 298 15.10 60.72 36.13
C GLU A 298 15.51 60.64 37.62
N ASN A 299 16.23 59.58 38.03
CA ASN A 299 17.68 59.63 38.35
C ASN A 299 18.23 58.30 38.96
N SER A 300 19.54 58.08 38.75
CA SER A 300 20.37 56.93 39.19
C SER A 300 21.04 57.21 40.57
N PRO A 301 22.08 56.46 41.05
CA PRO A 301 22.31 55.01 41.25
C PRO A 301 22.67 54.69 42.75
N PRO A 302 23.03 53.44 43.17
CA PRO A 302 23.03 53.04 44.59
C PRO A 302 24.39 53.08 45.35
N HIS A 303 24.31 53.16 46.69
CA HIS A 303 25.34 52.92 47.73
C HIS A 303 24.63 53.06 49.12
N TRP A 304 25.02 52.49 50.27
CA TRP A 304 26.20 51.70 50.67
C TRP A 304 25.83 50.78 51.89
N SER A 305 26.54 49.64 52.05
CA SER A 305 27.06 49.04 53.31
C SER A 305 26.21 48.68 54.56
N GLY A 306 26.62 47.61 55.27
CA GLY A 306 26.59 47.55 56.75
C GLY A 306 26.14 46.20 57.37
N PRO A 307 26.79 45.62 58.41
CA PRO A 307 26.65 44.17 58.69
C PRO A 307 26.38 43.69 60.15
N HIS A 308 26.05 42.39 60.27
CA HIS A 308 26.20 41.47 61.46
C HIS A 308 25.14 41.56 62.62
N PRO A 309 25.16 40.68 63.67
CA PRO A 309 24.40 39.40 63.66
C PRO A 309 23.74 38.96 65.02
N GLY A 310 23.16 37.74 65.08
CA GLY A 310 22.90 36.96 66.31
C GLY A 310 21.71 35.97 66.18
N THR A 311 21.46 34.89 66.94
CA THR A 311 22.22 33.89 67.74
C THR A 311 21.21 32.97 68.48
N GLY A 312 21.06 31.69 68.07
CA GLY A 312 20.52 30.54 68.86
C GLY A 312 19.02 30.50 69.28
N PRO A 313 18.53 29.40 69.93
CA PRO A 313 19.12 28.06 70.16
C PRO A 313 18.19 26.81 69.90
N TYR A 314 18.75 25.59 70.07
CA TYR A 314 18.16 24.20 70.02
C TYR A 314 17.41 23.80 71.34
N PRO A 315 16.90 22.55 71.64
CA PRO A 315 17.09 21.18 71.08
C PRO A 315 15.75 20.38 70.82
N PRO A 316 15.58 19.01 70.77
CA PRO A 316 16.46 17.82 70.92
C PRO A 316 16.29 16.67 69.85
N ARG A 317 16.03 15.39 70.27
CA ARG A 317 16.12 14.08 69.52
C ARG A 317 15.44 12.91 70.30
N PRO A 318 15.13 11.69 69.74
CA PRO A 318 16.04 10.54 69.38
C PRO A 318 15.62 9.74 68.09
N GLY A 319 16.11 8.54 67.67
CA GLY A 319 17.31 7.71 67.98
C GLY A 319 17.24 6.20 67.57
N TRP A 320 18.40 5.53 67.37
CA TRP A 320 18.70 4.06 67.25
C TRP A 320 18.38 3.38 65.87
N SER A 321 19.05 2.33 65.30
CA SER A 321 19.95 1.23 65.80
C SER A 321 20.93 0.61 64.73
N THR A 322 22.13 0.14 65.15
CA THR A 322 23.01 -1.03 64.73
C THR A 322 23.19 -1.59 63.27
N GLY A 323 24.44 -2.03 62.92
CA GLY A 323 24.90 -2.65 61.62
C GLY A 323 24.90 -4.22 61.56
N PRO A 324 25.85 -4.97 60.90
CA PRO A 324 27.17 -4.64 60.26
C PRO A 324 27.62 -5.37 58.92
N THR A 325 28.64 -4.83 58.21
CA THR A 325 29.82 -5.40 57.39
C THR A 325 29.78 -6.77 56.61
N PRO A 326 30.77 -7.18 55.73
CA PRO A 326 32.09 -6.60 55.30
C PRO A 326 32.57 -6.71 53.80
N ALA A 327 33.62 -5.91 53.45
CA ALA A 327 34.77 -6.15 52.51
C ALA A 327 34.55 -6.46 50.98
N THR A 328 35.50 -6.27 50.03
CA THR A 328 36.98 -6.03 49.99
C THR A 328 37.41 -5.12 48.80
N GLY A 329 38.63 -4.52 48.81
CA GLY A 329 39.34 -4.11 47.57
C GLY A 329 40.28 -2.87 47.62
N TRP A 330 41.60 -3.09 47.55
CA TRP A 330 42.74 -2.15 47.27
C TRP A 330 43.95 -3.02 46.81
N PRO A 331 45.09 -2.53 46.23
CA PRO A 331 45.56 -1.13 46.06
C PRO A 331 46.19 -0.73 44.69
N THR A 332 46.53 0.58 44.53
CA THR A 332 47.64 1.22 43.72
C THR A 332 47.99 0.69 42.30
N GLY A 333 48.05 1.47 41.21
CA GLY A 333 48.01 2.92 40.94
C GLY A 333 47.92 3.18 39.41
N ALA A 334 48.35 4.29 38.78
CA ALA A 334 49.06 5.50 39.25
C ALA A 334 48.63 6.80 38.51
N ALA A 335 49.43 7.41 37.61
CA ALA A 335 49.13 8.69 36.91
C ALA A 335 49.53 8.66 35.41
N PRO A 336 49.00 9.58 34.55
CA PRO A 336 49.52 10.96 34.50
C PRO A 336 48.44 12.07 34.44
N ALA A 337 48.90 13.33 34.53
CA ALA A 337 48.13 14.57 34.34
C ALA A 337 47.78 14.81 32.85
N ALA A 338 46.97 15.80 32.41
CA ALA A 338 46.52 17.04 33.07
C ALA A 338 45.20 17.58 32.47
N PHE A 339 44.81 18.78 32.94
CA PHE A 339 43.71 19.68 32.52
C PHE A 339 42.40 19.65 33.32
N SER A 340 42.07 20.82 33.88
CA SER A 340 40.98 21.07 34.83
C SER A 340 39.63 21.31 34.15
N PRO A 341 38.51 20.91 34.77
CA PRO A 341 37.18 21.29 34.31
C PRO A 341 36.83 22.72 34.77
N ARG A 342 36.03 23.44 33.97
CA ARG A 342 35.42 24.73 34.33
C ARG A 342 33.89 24.64 34.21
N PRO A 343 33.10 25.13 35.19
CA PRO A 343 31.65 25.00 35.16
C PRO A 343 30.96 26.00 34.21
N THR A 344 29.68 25.73 33.96
CA THR A 344 28.77 26.37 32.98
C THR A 344 28.47 27.85 33.26
N PRO A 345 27.97 28.59 32.24
CA PRO A 345 26.55 28.99 32.33
C PRO A 345 25.81 29.08 30.98
N ALA A 346 24.48 29.16 31.06
CA ALA A 346 23.56 29.58 29.99
C ALA A 346 23.00 30.99 30.29
N PRO A 347 22.07 31.57 29.50
CA PRO A 347 22.26 31.94 28.09
C PRO A 347 21.86 33.42 27.84
N ARG A 348 22.39 34.09 26.79
CA ARG A 348 21.69 35.27 26.25
C ARG A 348 21.96 35.62 24.78
N ARG A 349 20.83 35.94 24.12
CA ARG A 349 20.63 36.45 22.75
C ARG A 349 21.54 37.64 22.33
N ARG A 350 21.52 37.89 21.02
CA ARG A 350 22.09 39.02 20.24
C ARG A 350 23.56 38.89 19.85
N ARG A 351 23.81 38.17 18.74
CA ARG A 351 24.84 38.51 17.72
C ARG A 351 24.78 37.68 16.42
N THR A 352 23.98 36.61 16.35
CA THR A 352 23.88 35.72 15.17
C THR A 352 23.18 36.32 13.94
N ALA A 353 22.43 37.42 14.08
CA ALA A 353 21.66 38.01 12.98
C ALA A 353 22.51 38.60 11.83
N LEU A 354 23.78 38.93 12.07
CA LEU A 354 24.68 39.51 11.05
C LEU A 354 25.48 38.46 10.27
N ALA A 355 25.68 37.26 10.82
CA ALA A 355 26.37 36.17 10.12
C ALA A 355 25.46 35.52 9.05
N ALA A 356 24.17 35.36 9.35
CA ALA A 356 23.19 34.81 8.39
C ALA A 356 23.00 35.71 7.16
N ALA A 357 23.03 37.05 7.33
CA ALA A 357 22.89 38.00 6.24
C ALA A 357 24.08 37.95 5.26
N ALA A 358 25.32 37.83 5.78
CA ALA A 358 26.50 37.73 4.93
C ALA A 358 26.53 36.42 4.12
N LEU A 359 26.07 35.31 4.71
CA LEU A 359 25.97 34.02 4.00
C LEU A 359 24.85 34.05 2.94
N ALA A 360 23.71 34.67 3.23
CA ALA A 360 22.62 34.84 2.26
C ALA A 360 23.04 35.70 1.06
N VAL A 361 23.83 36.76 1.26
CA VAL A 361 24.34 37.60 0.16
C VAL A 361 25.42 36.88 -0.66
N LEU A 362 26.23 36.00 -0.06
CA LEU A 362 27.19 35.17 -0.82
C LEU A 362 26.50 34.03 -1.59
N VAL A 363 25.43 33.44 -1.07
CA VAL A 363 24.64 32.43 -1.80
C VAL A 363 23.79 33.08 -2.90
N ALA A 364 23.18 34.25 -2.65
CA ALA A 364 22.45 34.99 -3.68
C ALA A 364 23.38 35.60 -4.74
N GLY A 365 24.52 36.17 -4.34
CA GLY A 365 25.52 36.72 -5.26
C GLY A 365 26.23 35.64 -6.08
N GLY A 366 26.54 34.49 -5.45
CA GLY A 366 27.05 33.30 -6.14
C GLY A 366 26.04 32.74 -7.13
N GLY A 367 24.77 32.59 -6.71
CA GLY A 367 23.69 32.06 -7.54
C GLY A 367 23.31 32.98 -8.71
N VAL A 368 23.29 34.30 -8.54
CA VAL A 368 23.08 35.24 -9.67
C VAL A 368 24.32 35.30 -10.57
N GLY A 369 25.52 35.19 -10.01
CA GLY A 369 26.77 35.12 -10.77
C GLY A 369 26.86 33.87 -11.65
N THR A 370 26.50 32.69 -11.15
CA THR A 370 26.46 31.46 -11.95
C THR A 370 25.29 31.45 -12.93
N TRP A 371 24.09 31.88 -12.51
CA TRP A 371 22.91 31.95 -13.40
C TRP A 371 23.08 32.93 -14.56
N MET A 372 23.93 33.96 -14.43
CA MET A 372 24.32 34.83 -15.56
C MET A 372 25.51 34.33 -16.38
N PHE A 373 26.28 33.33 -15.93
CA PHE A 373 27.44 32.77 -16.64
C PHE A 373 27.29 31.34 -17.14
N THR A 374 26.17 30.66 -16.84
CA THR A 374 25.76 29.41 -17.50
C THR A 374 24.44 29.60 -18.25
N ARG A 375 24.42 30.59 -19.17
CA ARG A 375 23.82 30.30 -20.47
C ARG A 375 24.79 29.40 -21.21
N GLU A 376 24.73 28.11 -20.90
CA GLU A 376 25.12 27.11 -21.87
C GLU A 376 24.20 27.32 -23.06
N ASP A 377 24.77 27.62 -24.22
CA ASP A 377 24.02 27.66 -25.47
C ASP A 377 23.40 26.27 -25.63
N THR A 378 22.09 26.18 -25.41
CA THR A 378 21.35 24.95 -25.70
C THR A 378 21.62 24.65 -27.17
N PRO A 379 22.28 23.53 -27.51
CA PRO A 379 22.72 23.29 -28.87
C PRO A 379 21.50 23.37 -29.77
N ALA A 380 21.58 24.21 -30.80
CA ALA A 380 20.46 24.42 -31.70
C ALA A 380 20.03 23.07 -32.27
N TYR A 381 18.74 22.74 -32.12
CA TYR A 381 18.19 21.47 -32.56
C TYR A 381 18.59 21.21 -34.01
N THR A 382 19.31 20.11 -34.23
CA THR A 382 19.75 19.73 -35.56
C THR A 382 18.59 19.04 -36.26
N ALA A 383 18.07 19.69 -37.31
CA ALA A 383 17.01 19.12 -38.11
C ALA A 383 17.38 17.72 -38.62
N GLN A 384 16.48 16.76 -38.45
CA GLN A 384 16.73 15.36 -38.78
C GLN A 384 15.71 14.84 -39.78
N THR A 385 16.18 14.08 -40.76
CA THR A 385 15.33 13.31 -41.67
C THR A 385 15.33 11.85 -41.21
N VAL A 386 14.14 11.33 -40.97
CA VAL A 386 13.88 9.99 -40.43
C VAL A 386 13.18 9.19 -41.52
N ALA A 387 13.86 8.19 -42.08
CA ALA A 387 13.26 7.21 -42.98
C ALA A 387 12.49 6.16 -42.17
N HIS A 388 11.24 5.90 -42.53
CA HIS A 388 10.33 4.94 -41.89
C HIS A 388 9.59 4.13 -42.99
N GLU A 389 8.85 3.09 -42.62
CA GLU A 389 8.22 2.15 -43.59
C GLU A 389 7.41 2.80 -44.72
N HIS A 390 6.79 3.97 -44.46
CA HIS A 390 5.93 4.68 -45.44
C HIS A 390 6.59 5.92 -46.08
N GLY A 391 7.86 6.20 -45.83
CA GLY A 391 8.58 7.31 -46.48
C GLY A 391 9.69 7.94 -45.65
N GLU A 392 9.89 9.25 -45.83
CA GLU A 392 10.82 10.06 -45.04
C GLU A 392 10.08 11.25 -44.42
N ALA A 393 10.26 11.44 -43.11
CA ALA A 393 9.76 12.58 -42.36
C ALA A 393 10.93 13.49 -41.95
N THR A 394 10.78 14.82 -42.07
CA THR A 394 11.81 15.77 -41.64
C THR A 394 11.33 16.58 -40.44
N LEU A 395 11.95 16.33 -39.29
CA LEU A 395 11.74 17.12 -38.08
C LEU A 395 12.68 18.33 -38.12
N SER A 396 12.10 19.52 -38.24
CA SER A 396 12.86 20.79 -38.32
C SER A 396 13.04 21.49 -36.96
N ALA A 397 12.36 21.00 -35.93
CA ALA A 397 12.34 21.50 -34.56
C ALA A 397 12.08 20.32 -33.61
N PRO A 398 12.42 20.40 -32.30
CA PRO A 398 12.06 19.36 -31.37
C PRO A 398 10.53 19.30 -31.21
N PRO A 399 9.91 18.11 -31.21
CA PRO A 399 8.47 17.96 -31.08
C PRO A 399 8.01 18.32 -29.66
N ASN A 400 6.87 19.00 -29.57
CA ASN A 400 6.29 19.54 -28.33
C ASN A 400 4.92 18.94 -28.02
N ALA A 401 4.20 18.47 -29.05
CA ALA A 401 2.88 17.88 -28.96
C ALA A 401 2.91 16.51 -29.67
N ILE A 402 3.47 15.52 -28.98
CA ILE A 402 3.60 14.15 -29.49
C ILE A 402 2.29 13.40 -29.26
N VAL A 403 1.76 12.74 -30.28
CA VAL A 403 0.70 11.73 -30.12
C VAL A 403 1.27 10.35 -30.40
N THR A 404 1.02 9.39 -29.51
CA THR A 404 1.45 8.00 -29.67
C THR A 404 0.23 7.14 -30.04
N ALA A 405 0.28 6.48 -31.19
CA ALA A 405 -0.85 5.75 -31.76
C ALA A 405 -0.66 4.22 -31.84
N GLY A 406 0.59 3.74 -31.89
CA GLY A 406 0.90 2.31 -31.97
C GLY A 406 1.10 1.63 -30.61
N PRO A 407 0.98 0.29 -30.53
CA PRO A 407 1.23 -0.46 -29.30
C PRO A 407 2.66 -0.26 -28.77
N GLY A 408 2.78 0.10 -27.48
CA GLY A 408 4.07 0.34 -26.82
C GLY A 408 4.69 1.73 -27.09
N ASP A 409 4.11 2.54 -27.98
CA ASP A 409 4.64 3.87 -28.26
C ASP A 409 4.48 4.82 -27.06
N GLY A 410 3.37 4.71 -26.32
CA GLY A 410 3.12 5.47 -25.09
C GLY A 410 4.18 5.17 -24.03
N ASP A 411 4.36 3.88 -23.66
CA ASP A 411 5.44 3.39 -22.80
C ASP A 411 6.80 3.93 -23.25
N ALA A 412 7.14 3.84 -24.54
CA ALA A 412 8.42 4.31 -25.04
C ALA A 412 8.63 5.82 -24.84
N VAL A 413 7.62 6.65 -25.16
CA VAL A 413 7.71 8.12 -25.00
C VAL A 413 7.75 8.51 -23.50
N LEU A 414 6.91 7.89 -22.67
CA LEU A 414 6.84 8.13 -21.23
C LEU A 414 8.12 7.69 -20.52
N SER A 415 8.66 6.52 -20.86
CA SER A 415 9.92 5.99 -20.32
C SER A 415 11.14 6.86 -20.68
N LEU A 416 11.10 7.54 -21.84
CA LEU A 416 12.09 8.55 -22.23
C LEU A 416 11.88 9.91 -21.52
N GLY A 417 10.97 10.00 -20.55
CA GLY A 417 10.71 11.19 -19.75
C GLY A 417 9.96 12.29 -20.48
N MET A 418 9.36 11.99 -21.63
CA MET A 418 8.53 12.92 -22.40
C MET A 418 7.06 12.71 -22.04
N GLN A 419 6.25 13.76 -22.13
CA GLN A 419 4.81 13.71 -21.86
C GLN A 419 4.05 13.90 -23.18
N PRO A 420 3.39 12.85 -23.72
CA PRO A 420 2.63 12.98 -24.96
C PRO A 420 1.39 13.85 -24.76
N ALA A 421 0.99 14.57 -25.80
CA ALA A 421 -0.26 15.33 -25.85
C ALA A 421 -1.48 14.38 -25.86
N ALA A 422 -1.37 13.23 -26.53
CA ALA A 422 -2.34 12.15 -26.41
C ALA A 422 -1.71 10.76 -26.60
N ILE A 423 -2.34 9.75 -25.98
CA ILE A 423 -2.02 8.33 -26.16
C ILE A 423 -3.28 7.63 -26.68
N VAL A 424 -3.18 6.95 -27.82
CA VAL A 424 -4.20 5.99 -28.26
C VAL A 424 -3.98 4.69 -27.49
N THR A 425 -5.02 4.21 -26.83
CA THR A 425 -5.01 2.97 -26.05
C THR A 425 -5.94 1.93 -26.66
N SER A 426 -5.65 0.65 -26.40
CA SER A 426 -6.56 -0.46 -26.67
C SER A 426 -7.89 -0.31 -25.89
N PRO A 427 -8.98 -1.00 -26.30
CA PRO A 427 -10.31 -0.84 -25.69
C PRO A 427 -10.43 -1.06 -24.18
N GLY A 428 -9.49 -1.77 -23.55
CA GLY A 428 -9.39 -1.91 -22.09
C GLY A 428 -8.98 -0.63 -21.34
N GLY A 429 -8.61 0.42 -22.07
CA GLY A 429 -8.06 1.65 -21.50
C GLY A 429 -6.58 1.52 -21.14
N LEU A 430 -5.95 2.66 -20.79
CA LEU A 430 -4.52 2.69 -20.49
C LEU A 430 -4.22 1.88 -19.21
N PRO A 431 -3.20 1.00 -19.18
CA PRO A 431 -2.86 0.23 -17.98
C PRO A 431 -2.30 1.13 -16.85
N SER A 432 -2.38 0.67 -15.60
CA SER A 432 -1.99 1.46 -14.42
C SER A 432 -0.53 1.91 -14.47
N TRP A 433 0.40 1.00 -14.79
CA TRP A 433 1.83 1.31 -14.87
C TRP A 433 2.20 2.35 -15.94
N GLU A 434 1.34 2.57 -16.95
CA GLU A 434 1.52 3.61 -17.95
C GLU A 434 0.83 4.92 -17.53
N LYS A 435 -0.35 4.82 -16.90
CA LYS A 435 -1.03 5.97 -16.24
C LYS A 435 -0.15 6.63 -15.18
N ASP A 436 0.56 5.84 -14.38
CA ASP A 436 1.40 6.32 -13.28
C ASP A 436 2.61 7.17 -13.76
N LEU A 437 2.97 7.08 -15.04
CA LEU A 437 4.01 7.90 -15.68
C LEU A 437 3.46 9.22 -16.26
N ILE A 438 2.14 9.41 -16.30
CA ILE A 438 1.50 10.64 -16.76
C ILE A 438 1.46 11.64 -15.60
N THR A 439 2.23 12.72 -15.75
CA THR A 439 2.30 13.85 -14.83
C THR A 439 1.64 15.12 -15.38
N GLY A 440 1.32 15.14 -16.68
CA GLY A 440 0.71 16.25 -17.39
C GLY A 440 -0.72 15.99 -17.90
N ASN A 441 -1.22 16.89 -18.74
CA ASN A 441 -2.57 16.81 -19.31
C ASN A 441 -2.61 15.95 -20.60
N THR A 442 -2.10 14.72 -20.54
CA THR A 442 -2.15 13.76 -21.66
C THR A 442 -3.59 13.29 -21.89
N GLN A 443 -4.08 13.44 -23.12
CA GLN A 443 -5.41 12.93 -23.51
C GLN A 443 -5.35 11.42 -23.76
N ILE A 444 -6.36 10.66 -23.33
CA ILE A 444 -6.45 9.22 -23.60
C ILE A 444 -7.52 8.99 -24.68
N LEU A 445 -7.10 8.46 -25.83
CA LEU A 445 -7.95 8.22 -27.00
C LEU A 445 -8.22 6.73 -27.14
N THR A 446 -9.46 6.33 -27.43
CA THR A 446 -9.84 4.91 -27.59
C THR A 446 -9.77 4.41 -29.03
N SER A 447 -9.39 5.28 -29.98
CA SER A 447 -9.14 4.92 -31.38
C SER A 447 -8.13 5.87 -32.02
N ALA A 448 -7.40 5.37 -33.02
CA ALA A 448 -6.49 6.17 -33.86
C ALA A 448 -7.25 6.98 -34.94
N ASP A 449 -8.42 7.51 -34.61
CA ASP A 449 -9.23 8.33 -35.50
C ASP A 449 -8.54 9.68 -35.75
N PRO A 450 -8.21 10.04 -37.01
CA PRO A 450 -7.56 11.30 -37.35
C PRO A 450 -8.28 12.54 -36.77
N ALA A 451 -9.61 12.52 -36.66
CA ALA A 451 -10.37 13.64 -36.10
C ALA A 451 -10.16 13.80 -34.59
N GLN A 452 -9.99 12.69 -33.86
CA GLN A 452 -9.68 12.70 -32.41
C GLN A 452 -8.22 13.09 -32.18
N ILE A 453 -7.30 12.56 -32.98
CA ILE A 453 -5.87 12.90 -32.93
C ILE A 453 -5.66 14.39 -33.22
N ALA A 454 -6.37 14.96 -34.21
CA ALA A 454 -6.30 16.39 -34.52
C ALA A 454 -6.74 17.29 -33.34
N ALA A 455 -7.63 16.83 -32.47
CA ALA A 455 -8.07 17.58 -31.29
C ALA A 455 -6.97 17.72 -30.21
N ALA A 456 -5.92 16.90 -30.25
CA ALA A 456 -4.73 17.04 -29.42
C ALA A 456 -3.71 18.06 -29.99
N ASN A 457 -3.96 18.59 -31.21
CA ASN A 457 -3.07 19.51 -31.94
C ASN A 457 -1.60 19.04 -32.00
N PRO A 458 -1.31 17.83 -32.54
CA PRO A 458 0.04 17.30 -32.60
C PRO A 458 0.96 18.08 -33.53
N ASP A 459 2.26 18.12 -33.20
CA ASP A 459 3.33 18.43 -34.16
C ASP A 459 4.09 17.17 -34.64
N LEU A 460 3.92 16.05 -33.92
CA LEU A 460 4.43 14.72 -34.28
C LEU A 460 3.41 13.63 -33.88
N ILE A 461 3.14 12.69 -34.78
CA ILE A 461 2.46 11.42 -34.50
C ILE A 461 3.50 10.30 -34.62
N ILE A 462 3.63 9.47 -33.59
CA ILE A 462 4.42 8.24 -33.60
C ILE A 462 3.42 7.08 -33.66
N ASP A 463 3.50 6.28 -34.72
CA ASP A 463 2.72 5.04 -34.86
C ASP A 463 3.62 3.91 -35.36
N THR A 464 4.24 3.19 -34.42
CA THR A 464 5.01 1.99 -34.72
C THR A 464 4.17 0.72 -34.65
N GLY A 465 2.85 0.85 -34.80
CA GLY A 465 1.96 -0.27 -35.12
C GLY A 465 2.19 -0.85 -36.52
N GLN A 466 1.43 -1.88 -36.86
CA GLN A 466 1.28 -2.33 -38.24
C GLN A 466 0.15 -1.53 -38.89
N ILE A 467 0.48 -0.44 -39.58
CA ILE A 467 -0.50 0.43 -40.24
C ILE A 467 -0.41 0.34 -41.77
N ASP A 468 -1.58 0.33 -42.42
CA ASP A 468 -1.65 0.34 -43.87
C ASP A 468 -1.42 1.75 -44.47
N ALA A 469 -1.21 1.80 -45.78
CA ALA A 469 -0.91 3.03 -46.50
C ALA A 469 -2.11 4.01 -46.58
N ALA A 470 -3.34 3.63 -46.18
CA ALA A 470 -4.50 4.52 -46.08
C ALA A 470 -4.63 5.13 -44.67
N ALA A 471 -4.44 4.32 -43.63
CA ALA A 471 -4.31 4.78 -42.25
C ALA A 471 -3.15 5.78 -42.12
N TYR A 472 -1.95 5.42 -42.60
CA TYR A 472 -0.78 6.30 -42.61
C TYR A 472 -1.07 7.65 -43.28
N ARG A 473 -1.65 7.66 -44.49
CA ARG A 473 -1.97 8.91 -45.19
C ARG A 473 -2.96 9.77 -44.40
N SER A 474 -3.94 9.16 -43.74
CA SER A 474 -4.93 9.88 -42.94
C SER A 474 -4.32 10.53 -41.70
N LEU A 475 -3.31 9.90 -41.07
CA LEU A 475 -2.54 10.48 -39.97
C LEU A 475 -1.57 11.58 -40.46
N ALA A 476 -0.92 11.35 -41.61
CA ALA A 476 0.00 12.31 -42.23
C ALA A 476 -0.69 13.61 -42.72
N GLU A 477 -2.01 13.59 -42.94
CA GLU A 477 -2.82 14.80 -43.17
C GLU A 477 -3.05 15.63 -41.90
N VAL A 478 -2.90 15.03 -40.70
CA VAL A 478 -3.06 15.71 -39.41
C VAL A 478 -1.75 16.34 -38.93
N ALA A 479 -0.66 15.56 -38.90
CA ALA A 479 0.67 16.01 -38.51
C ALA A 479 1.77 15.10 -39.08
N THR A 480 3.03 15.52 -38.92
CA THR A 480 4.21 14.71 -39.25
C THR A 480 4.08 13.35 -38.60
N THR A 481 3.93 12.28 -39.38
CA THR A 481 3.69 10.93 -38.87
C THR A 481 4.91 10.06 -39.15
N ILE A 482 5.52 9.49 -38.10
CA ILE A 482 6.68 8.59 -38.21
C ILE A 482 6.27 7.19 -37.78
N THR A 483 6.51 6.21 -38.65
CA THR A 483 6.17 4.80 -38.41
C THR A 483 7.39 3.97 -38.01
N ARG A 484 7.30 2.63 -38.02
CA ARG A 484 8.45 1.73 -37.80
C ARG A 484 9.65 2.06 -38.70
N ALA A 485 10.84 1.71 -38.24
CA ALA A 485 12.05 1.76 -39.04
C ALA A 485 11.95 0.79 -40.25
N PRO A 486 12.42 1.17 -41.44
CA PRO A 486 12.31 0.33 -42.63
C PRO A 486 13.24 -0.87 -42.53
N ASN A 487 12.77 -2.05 -42.95
CA ASN A 487 13.51 -3.31 -42.95
C ASN A 487 14.05 -3.74 -41.56
N ALA A 488 13.27 -3.52 -40.49
CA ALA A 488 13.62 -4.05 -39.17
C ALA A 488 13.36 -5.57 -39.12
N ASP A 489 14.43 -6.38 -39.24
CA ASP A 489 14.36 -7.85 -39.23
C ASP A 489 13.72 -8.43 -37.95
N GLU A 490 13.85 -7.73 -36.81
CA GLU A 490 13.23 -8.10 -35.53
C GLU A 490 12.72 -6.86 -34.78
N TRP A 491 11.40 -6.77 -34.56
CA TRP A 491 10.75 -5.65 -33.89
C TRP A 491 10.39 -5.99 -32.45
N THR A 492 11.34 -5.75 -31.53
CA THR A 492 11.13 -5.85 -30.08
C THR A 492 10.94 -4.47 -29.44
N TRP A 493 10.53 -4.41 -28.17
CA TRP A 493 10.46 -3.12 -27.46
C TRP A 493 11.82 -2.43 -27.32
N GLN A 494 12.93 -3.18 -27.28
CA GLN A 494 14.27 -2.58 -27.28
C GLN A 494 14.57 -1.88 -28.61
N THR A 495 14.18 -2.48 -29.74
CA THR A 495 14.30 -1.86 -31.07
C THR A 495 13.36 -0.65 -31.20
N GLN A 496 12.12 -0.76 -30.72
CA GLN A 496 11.14 0.33 -30.67
C GLN A 496 11.63 1.49 -29.80
N LEU A 497 12.12 1.23 -28.58
CA LEU A 497 12.62 2.27 -27.66
C LEU A 497 13.86 2.96 -28.22
N LYS A 498 14.76 2.23 -28.91
CA LYS A 498 15.86 2.85 -29.67
C LYS A 498 15.37 3.69 -30.84
N TRP A 499 14.32 3.26 -31.53
CA TRP A 499 13.74 4.00 -32.64
C TRP A 499 13.07 5.30 -32.20
N VAL A 500 12.19 5.24 -31.20
CA VAL A 500 11.56 6.40 -30.56
C VAL A 500 12.63 7.29 -29.91
N GLY A 501 13.64 6.71 -29.27
CA GLY A 501 14.82 7.41 -28.75
C GLY A 501 15.59 8.18 -29.81
N ARG A 502 15.71 7.64 -31.03
CA ARG A 502 16.31 8.36 -32.16
C ARG A 502 15.43 9.53 -32.61
N ILE A 503 14.13 9.30 -32.81
CA ILE A 503 13.14 10.31 -33.23
C ILE A 503 13.14 11.51 -32.26
N LEU A 504 13.22 11.25 -30.95
CA LEU A 504 13.11 12.27 -29.90
C LEU A 504 14.45 12.83 -29.41
N ASP A 505 15.57 12.45 -30.03
CA ASP A 505 16.93 12.81 -29.60
C ASP A 505 17.21 12.46 -28.11
N ARG A 506 17.03 11.17 -27.81
CA ARG A 506 17.19 10.51 -26.50
C ARG A 506 17.92 9.16 -26.62
N ASN A 507 18.79 9.01 -27.61
CA ASN A 507 19.51 7.76 -27.91
C ASN A 507 20.21 7.15 -26.69
N ASP A 508 20.95 7.97 -25.93
CA ASP A 508 21.68 7.51 -24.75
C ASP A 508 20.76 7.05 -23.61
N GLN A 509 19.64 7.76 -23.41
CA GLN A 509 18.62 7.37 -22.42
C GLN A 509 17.91 6.08 -22.82
N ALA A 510 17.56 5.91 -24.11
CA ALA A 510 16.99 4.68 -24.63
C ALA A 510 17.93 3.48 -24.41
N GLN A 511 19.23 3.66 -24.65
CA GLN A 511 20.24 2.63 -24.40
C GLN A 511 20.38 2.31 -22.90
N GLN A 512 20.44 3.33 -22.04
CA GLN A 512 20.52 3.15 -20.57
C GLN A 512 19.33 2.34 -20.04
N LEU A 513 18.09 2.66 -20.44
CA LEU A 513 16.89 1.94 -20.01
C LEU A 513 16.89 0.47 -20.45
N ILE A 514 17.44 0.18 -21.64
CA ILE A 514 17.60 -1.20 -22.14
C ILE A 514 18.63 -1.97 -21.29
N ASP A 515 19.74 -1.33 -20.95
CA ASP A 515 20.79 -1.93 -20.11
C ASP A 515 20.30 -2.14 -18.66
N ASP A 516 19.51 -1.21 -18.12
CA ASP A 516 18.89 -1.32 -16.79
C ASP A 516 17.87 -2.46 -16.73
N ALA A 517 17.01 -2.60 -17.75
CA ALA A 517 16.05 -3.70 -17.84
C ALA A 517 16.75 -5.06 -17.98
N ALA A 518 17.83 -5.14 -18.76
CA ALA A 518 18.63 -6.35 -18.89
C ALA A 518 19.31 -6.75 -17.56
N GLN A 519 19.84 -5.77 -16.81
CA GLN A 519 20.37 -6.00 -15.47
C GLN A 519 19.29 -6.45 -14.48
N ALA A 520 18.10 -5.85 -14.52
CA ALA A 520 16.97 -6.24 -13.66
C ALA A 520 16.54 -7.69 -13.92
N GLN A 521 16.36 -8.10 -15.19
CA GLN A 521 16.03 -9.48 -15.55
C GLN A 521 17.14 -10.47 -15.15
N ALA A 522 18.42 -10.12 -15.39
CA ALA A 522 19.55 -10.96 -14.99
C ALA A 522 19.63 -11.16 -13.46
N LYS A 523 19.34 -10.11 -12.69
CA LYS A 523 19.21 -10.18 -11.23
C LYS A 523 18.07 -11.12 -10.83
N LEU A 524 16.86 -10.96 -11.38
CA LEU A 524 15.69 -11.79 -11.06
C LEU A 524 15.91 -13.26 -11.41
N ARG A 525 16.55 -13.57 -12.56
CA ARG A 525 16.97 -14.93 -12.93
C ARG A 525 17.93 -15.52 -11.88
N THR A 526 18.81 -14.71 -11.30
CA THR A 526 19.76 -15.13 -10.25
C THR A 526 19.08 -15.34 -8.89
N GLU A 527 18.10 -14.49 -8.55
CA GLU A 527 17.32 -14.57 -7.30
C GLU A 527 16.29 -15.71 -7.32
N HIS A 528 15.89 -16.18 -8.51
CA HIS A 528 14.89 -17.23 -8.71
C HIS A 528 15.41 -18.40 -9.60
N PRO A 529 16.43 -19.15 -9.16
CA PRO A 529 16.99 -20.27 -9.92
C PRO A 529 15.99 -21.41 -10.18
N VAL A 530 14.86 -21.43 -9.46
CA VAL A 530 13.74 -22.37 -9.69
C VAL A 530 13.04 -22.17 -11.03
N PHE A 531 13.27 -21.06 -11.74
CA PHE A 531 12.72 -20.83 -13.08
C PHE A 531 13.55 -21.47 -14.20
N ASP A 532 14.86 -21.69 -13.97
CA ASP A 532 15.82 -22.04 -15.02
C ASP A 532 15.48 -23.36 -15.70
N GLY A 533 15.39 -23.33 -17.03
CA GLY A 533 15.11 -24.48 -17.89
C GLY A 533 13.69 -25.05 -17.82
N LYS A 534 12.86 -24.65 -16.83
CA LYS A 534 11.44 -25.06 -16.75
C LYS A 534 10.70 -24.59 -17.98
N SER A 535 9.84 -25.47 -18.51
CA SER A 535 8.99 -25.13 -19.64
C SER A 535 7.79 -24.30 -19.23
N ILE A 536 7.51 -23.22 -19.97
CA ILE A 536 6.40 -22.31 -19.70
C ILE A 536 5.55 -22.03 -20.94
N GLU A 537 4.27 -21.75 -20.72
CA GLU A 537 3.37 -21.15 -21.72
C GLU A 537 2.43 -20.13 -21.06
N VAL A 538 1.94 -19.17 -21.86
CA VAL A 538 0.92 -18.18 -21.48
C VAL A 538 -0.30 -18.39 -22.37
N VAL A 539 -1.45 -18.63 -21.75
CA VAL A 539 -2.75 -18.80 -22.39
C VAL A 539 -3.62 -17.61 -22.01
N PHE A 540 -4.13 -16.89 -23.00
CA PHE A 540 -5.10 -15.81 -22.82
C PHE A 540 -6.52 -16.37 -22.97
N VAL A 541 -7.39 -16.05 -22.03
CA VAL A 541 -8.81 -16.44 -22.02
C VAL A 541 -9.66 -15.17 -21.99
N THR A 542 -10.47 -14.98 -23.03
CA THR A 542 -11.41 -13.87 -23.18
C THR A 542 -12.80 -14.40 -23.49
N ASP A 543 -13.83 -13.55 -23.46
CA ASP A 543 -15.19 -13.94 -23.87
C ASP A 543 -15.28 -14.37 -25.35
N ASP A 544 -14.36 -13.88 -26.19
CA ASP A 544 -14.27 -14.22 -27.61
C ASP A 544 -13.52 -15.54 -27.89
N GLY A 545 -12.83 -16.09 -26.89
CA GLY A 545 -12.20 -17.42 -26.97
C GLY A 545 -10.85 -17.54 -26.24
N ILE A 546 -10.09 -18.56 -26.64
CA ILE A 546 -8.79 -18.88 -26.05
C ILE A 546 -7.70 -18.69 -27.09
N THR A 547 -6.63 -18.00 -26.72
CA THR A 547 -5.39 -17.92 -27.49
C THR A 547 -4.19 -18.27 -26.63
N VAL A 548 -3.06 -18.56 -27.24
CA VAL A 548 -1.80 -18.89 -26.56
C VAL A 548 -0.68 -18.04 -27.16
N ALA A 549 0.18 -17.48 -26.30
CA ALA A 549 1.27 -16.64 -26.75
C ALA A 549 2.32 -17.49 -27.49
N THR A 550 2.74 -17.06 -28.68
CA THR A 550 3.74 -17.76 -29.49
C THR A 550 5.15 -17.58 -28.90
N PRO A 551 6.16 -18.41 -29.27
CA PRO A 551 7.53 -18.25 -28.79
C PRO A 551 8.21 -16.92 -29.14
N ARG A 552 7.64 -16.12 -30.06
CA ARG A 552 8.13 -14.78 -30.44
C ARG A 552 7.43 -13.63 -29.70
N SER A 553 6.34 -13.92 -28.99
CA SER A 553 5.50 -12.91 -28.33
C SER A 553 6.23 -12.11 -27.23
N PRO A 554 5.76 -10.90 -26.91
CA PRO A 554 6.16 -10.14 -25.72
C PRO A 554 6.25 -10.97 -24.44
N ALA A 555 5.19 -11.72 -24.12
CA ALA A 555 5.14 -12.64 -22.99
C ALA A 555 6.27 -13.68 -23.00
N ALA A 556 6.52 -14.31 -24.16
CA ALA A 556 7.55 -15.32 -24.30
C ALA A 556 8.96 -14.73 -24.14
N GLN A 557 9.23 -13.58 -24.77
CA GLN A 557 10.51 -12.86 -24.65
C GLN A 557 10.81 -12.51 -23.18
N TYR A 558 9.83 -11.94 -22.47
CA TYR A 558 9.96 -11.61 -21.04
C TYR A 558 10.28 -12.85 -20.18
N LEU A 559 9.52 -13.94 -20.34
CA LEU A 559 9.69 -15.14 -19.52
C LEU A 559 11.00 -15.89 -19.84
N GLN A 560 11.46 -15.87 -21.09
CA GLN A 560 12.81 -16.32 -21.46
C GLN A 560 13.90 -15.45 -20.79
N GLY A 561 13.65 -14.13 -20.67
CA GLY A 561 14.44 -13.20 -19.86
C GLY A 561 14.60 -13.61 -18.39
N LEU A 562 13.64 -14.35 -17.83
CA LEU A 562 13.71 -14.92 -16.48
C LEU A 562 14.33 -16.32 -16.39
N GLY A 563 14.68 -16.94 -17.53
CA GLY A 563 15.30 -18.28 -17.59
C GLY A 563 14.36 -19.43 -17.96
N PHE A 564 13.06 -19.17 -18.19
CA PHE A 564 12.15 -20.21 -18.66
C PHE A 564 12.41 -20.59 -20.12
N ARG A 565 12.01 -21.81 -20.49
CA ARG A 565 12.03 -22.31 -21.87
C ARG A 565 10.63 -22.33 -22.46
N TYR A 566 10.39 -21.60 -23.53
CA TYR A 566 9.17 -21.75 -24.31
C TYR A 566 9.25 -23.03 -25.16
N LEU A 567 8.17 -23.81 -25.21
CA LEU A 567 8.10 -25.01 -26.05
C LEU A 567 7.54 -24.69 -27.42
N ASP A 568 8.18 -25.22 -28.45
CA ASP A 568 7.60 -25.24 -29.78
C ASP A 568 6.56 -26.38 -29.85
N LYS A 569 5.28 -26.02 -29.98
CA LYS A 569 4.14 -26.95 -29.96
C LYS A 569 3.50 -26.97 -31.36
N PRO A 570 3.49 -28.08 -32.12
CA PRO A 570 3.01 -28.10 -33.51
C PRO A 570 1.50 -27.80 -33.73
N ALA A 571 0.69 -27.76 -32.67
CA ALA A 571 -0.69 -27.26 -32.73
C ALA A 571 -0.80 -25.73 -32.56
N ILE A 572 0.33 -25.08 -32.26
CA ILE A 572 0.51 -23.68 -31.86
C ILE A 572 1.56 -22.99 -32.76
N THR A 573 2.32 -23.77 -33.55
CA THR A 573 3.36 -23.29 -34.48
C THR A 573 2.78 -22.31 -35.49
N ALA A 574 3.05 -21.03 -35.23
CA ALA A 574 2.63 -19.87 -36.00
C ALA A 574 1.11 -19.77 -36.21
N ALA A 575 0.51 -18.73 -35.63
CA ALA A 575 -0.59 -18.09 -36.33
C ALA A 575 -0.09 -17.76 -37.76
N ALA A 576 -0.84 -18.18 -38.79
CA ALA A 576 -0.35 -18.22 -40.16
C ALA A 576 -0.06 -16.83 -40.78
N ASP A 577 -0.44 -15.78 -40.06
CA ASP A 577 -0.21 -14.36 -40.32
C ASP A 577 1.05 -13.78 -39.62
N GLY A 578 1.67 -14.55 -38.72
CA GLY A 578 2.83 -14.10 -37.94
C GLY A 578 2.51 -13.37 -36.63
N SER A 579 1.25 -13.36 -36.18
CA SER A 579 0.82 -12.69 -34.94
C SER A 579 1.39 -13.30 -33.65
N ASP A 580 1.37 -12.50 -32.58
CA ASP A 580 1.95 -12.87 -31.28
C ASP A 580 1.19 -13.97 -30.54
N THR A 581 -0.07 -14.26 -30.89
CA THR A 581 -0.89 -15.30 -30.27
C THR A 581 -1.53 -16.22 -31.32
N ALA A 582 -1.61 -17.52 -31.01
CA ALA A 582 -2.34 -18.49 -31.83
C ALA A 582 -3.69 -18.82 -31.20
N SER A 583 -4.76 -18.91 -32.00
CA SER A 583 -6.10 -19.31 -31.53
C SER A 583 -6.17 -20.81 -31.22
N ILE A 584 -6.85 -21.15 -30.11
CA ILE A 584 -7.03 -22.52 -29.63
C ILE A 584 -8.53 -22.85 -29.61
N PRO A 585 -9.10 -23.37 -30.72
CA PRO A 585 -10.54 -23.67 -30.81
C PRO A 585 -10.95 -24.92 -30.02
N ASP A 586 -10.00 -25.82 -29.72
CA ASP A 586 -10.21 -26.99 -28.85
C ASP A 586 -9.21 -26.93 -27.67
N PRO A 587 -9.66 -26.64 -26.45
CA PRO A 587 -8.77 -26.51 -25.29
C PRO A 587 -8.04 -27.81 -24.88
N GLU A 588 -8.45 -29.00 -25.33
CA GLU A 588 -7.67 -30.22 -25.10
C GLU A 588 -6.31 -30.18 -25.83
N GLN A 589 -6.17 -29.36 -26.89
CA GLN A 589 -4.91 -29.16 -27.61
C GLN A 589 -3.80 -28.61 -26.72
N LEU A 590 -4.13 -27.79 -25.70
CA LEU A 590 -3.16 -27.24 -24.74
C LEU A 590 -2.40 -28.36 -23.99
N ASN A 591 -3.04 -29.50 -23.75
CA ASN A 591 -2.52 -30.60 -22.96
C ASN A 591 -1.78 -31.67 -23.78
N THR A 592 -1.67 -31.49 -25.10
CA THR A 592 -0.99 -32.45 -26.01
C THR A 592 0.51 -32.56 -25.75
N ILE A 593 1.16 -31.44 -25.41
CA ILE A 593 2.57 -31.37 -25.04
C ILE A 593 2.67 -30.92 -23.59
N PRO A 594 3.22 -31.76 -22.68
CA PRO A 594 3.45 -31.38 -21.29
C PRO A 594 4.28 -30.12 -21.17
N THR A 595 3.97 -29.29 -20.18
CA THR A 595 4.66 -28.04 -19.86
C THR A 595 4.72 -27.95 -18.34
N ASP A 596 5.78 -27.40 -17.77
CA ASP A 596 5.96 -27.37 -16.30
C ASP A 596 5.10 -26.29 -15.65
N VAL A 597 4.94 -25.14 -16.32
CA VAL A 597 4.18 -23.97 -15.86
C VAL A 597 3.24 -23.46 -16.96
N ARG A 598 1.98 -23.17 -16.59
CA ARG A 598 1.00 -22.51 -17.47
C ARG A 598 0.48 -21.26 -16.80
N ILE A 599 0.77 -20.10 -17.36
CA ILE A 599 0.09 -18.85 -17.00
C ILE A 599 -1.25 -18.84 -17.73
N VAL A 600 -2.34 -18.56 -17.01
CA VAL A 600 -3.68 -18.36 -17.56
C VAL A 600 -4.08 -16.92 -17.31
N ALA A 601 -3.88 -16.08 -18.32
CA ALA A 601 -4.19 -14.66 -18.32
C ALA A 601 -5.67 -14.48 -18.72
N ARG A 602 -6.51 -13.93 -17.83
CA ARG A 602 -7.96 -13.91 -18.03
C ARG A 602 -8.55 -12.51 -18.09
N THR A 603 -9.34 -12.24 -19.12
CA THR A 603 -10.19 -11.04 -19.23
C THR A 603 -11.63 -11.39 -19.62
N ASP A 604 -12.02 -12.66 -19.50
CA ASP A 604 -13.40 -13.12 -19.70
C ASP A 604 -14.32 -12.67 -18.55
N ALA A 605 -15.64 -12.67 -18.77
CA ALA A 605 -16.64 -12.22 -17.80
C ALA A 605 -16.70 -13.04 -16.50
N THR A 606 -15.98 -14.15 -16.39
CA THR A 606 -15.82 -14.96 -15.16
C THR A 606 -14.43 -14.91 -14.55
N ALA A 607 -13.53 -14.06 -15.07
CA ALA A 607 -12.24 -13.75 -14.47
C ALA A 607 -12.40 -13.03 -13.12
N GLY A 608 -11.48 -13.30 -12.18
CA GLY A 608 -11.46 -12.68 -10.85
C GLY A 608 -11.01 -13.64 -9.75
N GLY A 609 -10.14 -13.14 -8.86
CA GLY A 609 -9.69 -13.86 -7.66
C GLY A 609 -8.74 -15.04 -7.90
N GLY A 610 -8.14 -15.17 -9.09
CA GLY A 610 -7.22 -16.24 -9.45
C GLY A 610 -7.87 -17.62 -9.52
N SER A 611 -9.18 -17.67 -9.85
CA SER A 611 -9.99 -18.89 -9.80
C SER A 611 -10.04 -19.63 -11.13
N TYR A 612 -10.29 -20.94 -11.07
CA TYR A 612 -10.64 -21.78 -12.22
C TYR A 612 -12.10 -21.62 -12.67
N ASN A 613 -12.90 -20.81 -11.98
CA ASN A 613 -14.32 -20.62 -12.30
C ASN A 613 -14.52 -20.23 -13.78
N GLY A 614 -15.43 -20.91 -14.48
CA GLY A 614 -15.67 -20.72 -15.92
C GLY A 614 -14.64 -21.32 -16.88
N LEU A 615 -13.45 -21.74 -16.42
CA LEU A 615 -12.44 -22.34 -17.30
C LEU A 615 -12.86 -23.74 -17.80
N PRO A 616 -12.62 -24.07 -19.08
CA PRO A 616 -12.83 -25.40 -19.62
C PRO A 616 -12.09 -26.51 -18.85
N ALA A 617 -12.64 -27.72 -18.82
CA ALA A 617 -12.06 -28.87 -18.12
C ALA A 617 -10.57 -29.19 -18.45
N PRO A 618 -10.03 -28.91 -19.65
CA PRO A 618 -8.59 -29.07 -19.91
C PRO A 618 -7.67 -28.24 -19.00
N PHE A 619 -8.13 -27.12 -18.45
CA PHE A 619 -7.35 -26.33 -17.48
C PHE A 619 -7.26 -27.01 -16.11
N THR A 620 -8.32 -27.68 -15.65
CA THR A 620 -8.32 -28.41 -14.36
C THR A 620 -7.69 -29.81 -14.46
N LYS A 621 -7.60 -30.38 -15.67
CA LYS A 621 -6.86 -31.63 -15.95
C LYS A 621 -5.34 -31.44 -16.09
N TYR A 622 -4.86 -30.20 -16.18
CA TYR A 622 -3.44 -29.90 -16.37
C TYR A 622 -2.63 -30.36 -15.14
N ARG A 623 -1.45 -30.95 -15.40
CA ARG A 623 -0.61 -31.58 -14.36
C ARG A 623 0.61 -30.76 -13.94
N GLY A 624 0.88 -29.66 -14.63
CA GLY A 624 1.92 -28.69 -14.24
C GLY A 624 1.39 -27.64 -13.27
N THR A 625 2.21 -26.64 -12.94
CA THR A 625 1.79 -25.50 -12.12
C THR A 625 0.97 -24.53 -12.98
N THR A 626 -0.34 -24.45 -12.75
CA THR A 626 -1.17 -23.35 -13.29
C THR A 626 -1.01 -22.10 -12.44
N ILE A 627 -0.86 -20.95 -13.08
CA ILE A 627 -0.79 -19.63 -12.43
C ILE A 627 -1.83 -18.74 -13.10
N ILE A 628 -2.95 -18.49 -12.41
CA ILE A 628 -4.04 -17.68 -12.95
C ILE A 628 -3.75 -16.21 -12.67
N VAL A 629 -3.86 -15.37 -13.70
CA VAL A 629 -3.57 -13.94 -13.67
C VAL A 629 -4.81 -13.22 -14.21
N ASP A 630 -5.54 -12.57 -13.31
CA ASP A 630 -6.74 -11.77 -13.63
C ASP A 630 -6.45 -10.26 -13.54
N ASP A 631 -5.23 -9.87 -13.17
CA ASP A 631 -4.80 -8.46 -13.15
C ASP A 631 -4.65 -7.95 -14.59
N THR A 632 -5.56 -7.06 -14.99
CA THR A 632 -5.61 -6.49 -16.33
C THR A 632 -4.34 -5.69 -16.68
N ALA A 633 -3.62 -5.14 -15.70
CA ALA A 633 -2.37 -4.42 -15.93
C ALA A 633 -1.21 -5.37 -16.27
N ALA A 634 -1.09 -6.52 -15.59
CA ALA A 634 -0.14 -7.58 -15.93
C ALA A 634 -0.49 -8.26 -17.26
N ILE A 635 -1.78 -8.48 -17.55
CA ILE A 635 -2.21 -9.03 -18.84
C ILE A 635 -1.84 -8.07 -19.98
N ALA A 636 -2.12 -6.78 -19.82
CA ALA A 636 -1.73 -5.76 -20.79
C ALA A 636 -0.20 -5.73 -20.99
N ALA A 637 0.60 -5.80 -19.93
CA ALA A 637 2.06 -5.86 -20.03
C ALA A 637 2.61 -7.16 -20.66
N LEU A 638 1.87 -8.27 -20.59
CA LEU A 638 2.20 -9.52 -21.31
C LEU A 638 1.84 -9.44 -22.81
N GLN A 639 0.98 -8.51 -23.22
CA GLN A 639 0.53 -8.34 -24.60
C GLN A 639 1.23 -7.18 -25.32
N VAL A 640 1.50 -6.08 -24.61
CA VAL A 640 2.14 -4.86 -25.13
C VAL A 640 3.54 -4.76 -24.54
N PRO A 641 4.61 -4.87 -25.35
CA PRO A 641 5.98 -4.83 -24.85
C PRO A 641 6.43 -3.38 -24.63
N GLY A 642 7.21 -3.13 -23.58
CA GLY A 642 7.68 -1.79 -23.22
C GLY A 642 8.58 -1.79 -21.98
N TYR A 643 9.30 -0.71 -21.71
CA TYR A 643 10.21 -0.65 -20.57
C TYR A 643 9.42 -0.60 -19.24
N ALA A 644 8.37 0.22 -19.18
CA ALA A 644 7.50 0.30 -18.02
C ALA A 644 6.71 -1.02 -17.83
N ALA A 645 6.21 -1.61 -18.91
CA ALA A 645 5.57 -2.92 -18.93
C ALA A 645 6.47 -4.03 -18.32
N ASN A 646 7.75 -4.10 -18.74
CA ASN A 646 8.71 -5.06 -18.18
C ASN A 646 8.95 -4.83 -16.68
N ASN A 647 9.11 -3.57 -16.25
CA ASN A 647 9.30 -3.22 -14.84
C ASN A 647 8.06 -3.52 -13.98
N TYR A 648 6.86 -3.39 -14.55
CA TYR A 648 5.64 -3.82 -13.89
C TYR A 648 5.62 -5.35 -13.70
N LEU A 649 5.89 -6.13 -14.75
CA LEU A 649 5.93 -7.59 -14.67
C LEU A 649 7.00 -8.11 -13.70
N ASN A 650 8.15 -7.43 -13.59
CA ASN A 650 9.20 -7.72 -12.61
C ASN A 650 8.67 -7.72 -11.17
N THR A 651 7.61 -6.94 -10.88
CA THR A 651 6.99 -6.83 -9.56
C THR A 651 5.70 -7.63 -9.45
N ALA A 652 4.76 -7.46 -10.39
CA ALA A 652 3.44 -8.07 -10.35
C ALA A 652 3.49 -9.59 -10.62
N LEU A 653 4.21 -10.01 -11.67
CA LEU A 653 4.19 -11.39 -12.12
C LEU A 653 5.23 -12.26 -11.42
N VAL A 654 6.47 -11.79 -11.24
CA VAL A 654 7.55 -12.62 -10.65
C VAL A 654 7.22 -13.09 -9.24
N ASN A 655 6.57 -12.25 -8.44
CA ASN A 655 6.09 -12.61 -7.11
C ASN A 655 4.98 -13.69 -7.15
N ALA A 656 4.18 -13.77 -8.21
CA ALA A 656 3.23 -14.88 -8.40
C ALA A 656 3.96 -16.17 -8.81
N LEU A 657 4.92 -16.07 -9.74
CA LEU A 657 5.75 -17.19 -10.20
C LEU A 657 6.53 -17.85 -9.06
N SER A 658 7.29 -17.06 -8.30
CA SER A 658 8.19 -17.56 -7.23
C SER A 658 7.48 -18.21 -6.05
N ARG A 659 6.20 -17.84 -5.78
CA ARG A 659 5.39 -18.44 -4.72
C ARG A 659 4.73 -19.76 -5.12
N GLN A 660 4.55 -20.02 -6.42
CA GLN A 660 3.75 -21.15 -6.93
C GLN A 660 4.59 -22.23 -7.61
N ILE A 661 5.77 -21.87 -8.12
CA ILE A 661 6.73 -22.80 -8.72
C ILE A 661 7.62 -23.38 -7.62
N ARG A 662 7.71 -24.72 -7.56
CA ARG A 662 8.55 -25.48 -6.63
C ARG A 662 9.66 -26.23 -7.36
#